data_AF-A0A6J2JP56-F1
#
_entry.id   AF-A0A6J2JP56-F1
#
_cell.length_a   1.000
_cell.length_b   1.000
_cell.length_c   1.000
_cell.angle_alpha   90.00
_cell.angle_beta   90.00
_cell.angle_gamma   90.00
#
_symmetry.space_group_name_H-M   'P 1'
#
loop_
_entity.id
_entity.type
_entity.pdbx_description
1 polymer ?
#
loop_
_entity_poly.entity_id
_entity_poly.type
_entity_poly.pdbx_seq_one_letter_code
_entity_poly.pdbx_strand_id
1 'polypeptide(L)'
;MSQPPPGRGRARAPSSPLNYRPPSPWAPSPPPIISGPRHPAAIVTPPPVHPSPKPFRPLHSPHNLRQHSPSPSSHFSISPYPMSPTLGQSPEYYYSSPYEGVREFEYAGGPELPPPPRPMIYEEDEEDRGPSTAEIIAQQSQEGYVDEKLAEYQATIQLLQDEQERVQKKTFVNWINSHLSKRIPPLRIDDLIYDLRDGTRLLALLEVLSGEKLPMERGRVLRRPHFLSNANTALRFLAGKRIKLVNINAADLVDGRPAVVLGLIWTIILYFQIEENSRALEYLGGSRCASAMSYESGAATPTQRAEDKWKQGARKTLLQWVANALPKDSNIQVTDFGPSWRDGIAFLAIIDAIKANLINLAEMKRKSNRQRLEHAFDVAETELGIARLLDAEDVDVDKPDERSIMTYVAQFLHKYPEPKTTGPDAVAAVQEEYESLRMWLTERVTTIQRQYDSRTLSRNYEDYVRAENDRLAREPIYNKLEKLMYTQSLVAIAPKSWRELVTLWIELERLHRKWLWLLDSELPGDFRIIGEWLAKAEYLLYFDEIPTNLDEVTAAIISQKLEEHSAFFAGLPDVVDRFDAALRSPDASRIPGERLRDMRDRLTTVSRRAPQRKARLKYLEHKCCIVAFTELTKAKLAAWTGKYGRIDHVRALLDDYDNFVTKNKIFQEFDRAYVDIKQVADEYKRVCEVDRTEAREIDLFLKDVAETWKRVASDVRCARSVLEEVIAHWERWNSISNDFTVWLDKAQHMLRVSEDERLEFFQDLTVWKEKHLRLGEAAGFLAATCSEDISSEIKRKYVEITERWERVWEEAERYVRGGDALRHRRELANGVRTLDSWLTSAENLLNRQPRANTDDIQAYIDQLLQLNSEIEQHEEIFKSISRTFQTAIAEMPRDEVETNMTKLKQQKEALVRVRATVPVKLHQYRQLLVQHESLESGQKEIGSWLDRAEETLRTTGETRREIIEERYEIHRTFFSRTTYYRSMLESKNKVFQNIVKSADTDRSADVSDQVKIMRDLNERFAHVSSEATRQEAALQHLVRAWDEFESKKRVVEEWASRAEALLADNRVDTKQAVDFHKRFFQGADERAVSELVRSGRELIELVNEEDRPRIVHTVEDLQRRWRELLDKAPPHLMRLEFKLDEAVFHHCIKDIEKEIAYEEQIITFMFLCKYSDV
;
A
#
# COMPACT_ATOMS: atom_id res chain seq x y z
N MET A 1 72.54 -6.10 -16.41
CA MET A 1 73.85 -5.77 -15.79
C MET A 1 73.59 -5.07 -14.45
N SER A 2 74.54 -5.14 -13.51
CA SER A 2 74.73 -4.25 -12.32
C SER A 2 73.49 -3.88 -11.46
N GLN A 3 73.16 -4.56 -10.35
CA GLN A 3 73.70 -4.47 -8.96
C GLN A 3 73.36 -3.19 -8.13
N PRO A 4 73.30 -3.26 -6.77
CA PRO A 4 72.58 -2.36 -5.83
C PRO A 4 73.57 -1.71 -4.81
N PRO A 5 73.37 -1.58 -3.46
CA PRO A 5 72.21 -1.47 -2.53
C PRO A 5 72.17 -0.04 -1.89
N PRO A 6 72.13 0.29 -0.54
CA PRO A 6 72.05 -0.45 0.75
C PRO A 6 70.60 -0.83 1.17
N GLY A 7 70.20 -1.13 2.43
CA GLY A 7 70.89 -1.27 3.74
C GLY A 7 70.11 -2.17 4.73
N ARG A 8 70.63 -2.45 5.95
CA ARG A 8 70.17 -3.57 6.84
C ARG A 8 69.81 -3.16 8.28
N GLY A 9 68.94 -3.95 8.93
CA GLY A 9 68.76 -4.07 10.39
C GLY A 9 68.53 -5.54 10.80
N ARG A 10 68.74 -5.95 12.07
CA ARG A 10 68.80 -7.38 12.47
C ARG A 10 68.43 -7.69 13.94
N ALA A 11 67.81 -8.87 14.13
CA ALA A 11 68.04 -9.87 15.20
C ALA A 11 67.16 -9.99 16.50
N ARG A 12 66.65 -11.23 16.68
CA ARG A 12 66.59 -12.09 17.91
C ARG A 12 65.48 -11.96 18.99
N ALA A 13 65.24 -13.12 19.61
CA ALA A 13 64.42 -13.47 20.81
C ALA A 13 65.38 -14.18 21.85
N PRO A 14 65.00 -14.92 22.94
CA PRO A 14 63.67 -15.41 23.41
C PRO A 14 63.43 -15.50 24.97
N SER A 15 62.33 -16.19 25.37
CA SER A 15 62.14 -17.13 26.52
C SER A 15 61.96 -16.71 28.03
N SER A 16 60.73 -16.98 28.54
CA SER A 16 60.38 -17.77 29.76
C SER A 16 60.45 -17.12 31.20
N PRO A 17 60.18 -17.83 32.35
CA PRO A 17 58.86 -17.77 33.05
C PRO A 17 58.89 -17.67 34.62
N LEU A 18 57.73 -17.63 35.34
CA LEU A 18 57.44 -18.35 36.63
C LEU A 18 56.06 -18.09 37.35
N ASN A 19 55.20 -19.13 37.41
CA ASN A 19 54.33 -19.68 38.47
C ASN A 19 53.42 -18.90 39.51
N TYR A 20 52.12 -19.32 39.51
CA TYR A 20 51.25 -19.77 40.66
C TYR A 20 50.54 -18.69 41.54
N ARG A 21 49.33 -18.88 42.15
CA ARG A 21 48.43 -20.05 42.43
C ARG A 21 46.89 -19.63 42.43
N PRO A 22 45.86 -20.41 42.89
CA PRO A 22 44.48 -20.45 42.31
C PRO A 22 43.37 -20.16 43.40
N PRO A 23 42.07 -20.65 43.38
CA PRO A 23 41.30 -21.48 42.44
C PRO A 23 39.83 -21.02 42.13
N SER A 24 39.08 -21.88 41.42
CA SER A 24 37.63 -21.81 41.09
C SER A 24 36.89 -23.02 41.68
N PRO A 25 35.56 -22.95 41.96
CA PRO A 25 34.65 -23.89 41.25
C PRO A 25 33.17 -23.45 41.03
N TRP A 26 32.60 -23.88 39.89
CA TRP A 26 31.24 -24.43 39.68
C TRP A 26 29.96 -23.56 39.88
N ALA A 27 28.84 -24.05 39.31
CA ALA A 27 27.46 -23.52 39.30
C ALA A 27 26.48 -24.66 39.76
N PRO A 28 25.11 -24.58 39.78
CA PRO A 28 24.18 -23.54 39.27
C PRO A 28 22.88 -23.21 40.10
N SER A 29 22.20 -22.09 39.78
CA SER A 29 20.74 -21.78 40.01
C SER A 29 20.17 -21.79 41.45
N PRO A 30 18.87 -21.48 41.71
CA PRO A 30 18.01 -20.32 41.35
C PRO A 30 17.67 -19.43 42.61
N PRO A 31 16.76 -18.41 42.60
CA PRO A 31 16.72 -17.33 43.62
C PRO A 31 15.59 -17.38 44.69
N PRO A 32 15.78 -16.74 45.87
CA PRO A 32 14.68 -16.33 46.76
C PRO A 32 14.76 -14.91 47.43
N ILE A 33 13.65 -14.17 47.30
CA ILE A 33 12.93 -13.19 48.19
C ILE A 33 13.52 -12.71 49.56
N ILE A 34 13.36 -11.39 49.89
CA ILE A 34 12.88 -10.74 51.18
C ILE A 34 13.61 -9.43 51.69
N SER A 35 12.84 -8.32 51.67
CA SER A 35 12.74 -7.10 52.56
C SER A 35 13.89 -6.13 52.97
N GLY A 36 13.58 -4.81 52.80
CA GLY A 36 13.68 -3.74 53.84
C GLY A 36 14.89 -2.79 53.83
N PRO A 37 14.85 -1.59 54.49
CA PRO A 37 13.82 -1.08 55.42
C PRO A 37 13.40 0.44 55.37
N ARG A 38 12.23 0.74 55.98
CA ARG A 38 11.78 1.96 56.72
C ARG A 38 11.29 3.28 56.04
N HIS A 39 10.16 3.75 56.60
CA HIS A 39 9.37 4.99 56.48
C HIS A 39 9.83 6.09 57.49
N PRO A 40 9.41 7.40 57.46
CA PRO A 40 8.02 7.96 57.53
C PRO A 40 7.75 9.19 56.62
N ALA A 41 6.59 9.87 56.52
CA ALA A 41 5.17 9.75 56.94
C ALA A 41 4.31 10.36 55.76
N ALA A 42 2.97 10.32 55.65
CA ALA A 42 1.87 10.36 56.63
C ALA A 42 0.60 9.62 56.14
N ILE A 43 -0.50 9.66 56.92
CA ILE A 43 -1.64 8.72 56.83
C ILE A 43 -2.98 9.45 56.97
N VAL A 44 -4.01 9.07 56.18
CA VAL A 44 -5.41 8.74 56.58
C VAL A 44 -6.21 8.27 55.34
N THR A 45 -7.23 7.43 55.58
CA THR A 45 -7.94 6.58 54.60
C THR A 45 -9.22 7.18 54.00
N PRO A 46 -9.72 6.62 52.88
CA PRO A 46 -11.11 6.70 52.46
C PRO A 46 -11.89 5.38 52.72
N PRO A 47 -13.14 5.45 53.25
CA PRO A 47 -14.09 4.33 53.24
C PRO A 47 -15.47 4.78 52.62
N PRO A 48 -16.67 4.18 52.85
CA PRO A 48 -17.40 3.56 51.72
C PRO A 48 -18.93 3.82 51.59
N VAL A 49 -19.51 3.38 50.46
CA VAL A 49 -20.83 2.70 50.26
C VAL A 49 -22.13 3.17 50.99
N HIS A 50 -23.16 3.54 50.19
CA HIS A 50 -24.63 3.60 50.50
C HIS A 50 -25.11 4.68 51.53
N PRO A 51 -26.44 4.97 51.73
CA PRO A 51 -27.68 4.33 51.24
C PRO A 51 -28.79 5.28 50.64
N SER A 52 -30.03 4.78 50.52
CA SER A 52 -31.30 5.44 50.09
C SER A 52 -31.94 6.34 51.20
N PRO A 53 -33.03 7.15 50.99
CA PRO A 53 -34.38 6.72 50.56
C PRO A 53 -35.22 7.73 49.68
N LYS A 54 -36.56 7.56 49.64
CA LYS A 54 -37.61 8.25 48.80
C LYS A 54 -38.27 9.45 49.57
N PRO A 55 -39.45 10.06 49.22
CA PRO A 55 -40.32 10.01 48.01
C PRO A 55 -40.92 11.37 47.52
N PHE A 56 -41.63 11.42 46.37
CA PHE A 56 -43.06 11.87 46.19
C PHE A 56 -43.52 11.97 44.70
N ARG A 57 -44.82 12.24 44.47
CA ARG A 57 -45.58 12.36 43.18
C ARG A 57 -46.18 13.79 43.08
N PRO A 58 -46.55 14.36 41.90
CA PRO A 58 -47.91 14.12 41.34
C PRO A 58 -48.13 14.31 39.79
N LEU A 59 -49.42 14.21 39.43
CA LEU A 59 -50.24 14.29 38.20
C LEU A 59 -49.89 15.20 36.95
N HIS A 60 -50.27 14.67 35.76
CA HIS A 60 -50.96 15.26 34.56
C HIS A 60 -50.49 16.55 33.80
N SER A 61 -50.18 16.38 32.48
CA SER A 61 -50.81 16.95 31.22
C SER A 61 -51.05 18.49 31.04
N PRO A 62 -51.32 19.06 29.81
CA PRO A 62 -51.93 18.45 28.59
C PRO A 62 -51.40 18.92 27.18
N HIS A 63 -52.17 18.57 26.12
CA HIS A 63 -52.17 18.95 24.67
C HIS A 63 -51.35 18.06 23.70
N ASN A 64 -51.88 17.39 22.62
CA ASN A 64 -52.84 17.67 21.52
C ASN A 64 -52.18 18.32 20.27
N LEU A 65 -52.34 17.88 18.99
CA LEU A 65 -53.41 17.14 18.26
C LEU A 65 -52.89 16.21 17.12
N ARG A 66 -53.60 15.09 16.85
CA ARG A 66 -53.89 14.41 15.53
C ARG A 66 -52.72 13.80 14.68
N GLN A 67 -52.90 12.72 13.89
CA GLN A 67 -54.08 11.85 13.60
C GLN A 67 -53.70 10.40 13.18
N HIS A 68 -54.58 9.43 13.53
CA HIS A 68 -54.89 8.06 13.01
C HIS A 68 -53.80 7.18 12.32
N SER A 69 -53.53 5.90 12.63
CA SER A 69 -54.28 4.78 13.31
C SER A 69 -55.38 4.11 12.45
N PRO A 70 -55.69 2.79 12.59
CA PRO A 70 -55.45 1.91 13.76
C PRO A 70 -54.84 0.50 13.51
N SER A 71 -54.42 -0.13 14.63
CA SER A 71 -54.15 -1.59 14.81
C SER A 71 -55.46 -2.33 15.25
N PRO A 72 -55.49 -3.64 15.62
CA PRO A 72 -54.77 -4.31 16.75
C PRO A 72 -53.90 -5.52 16.31
N SER A 73 -52.98 -6.14 17.09
CA SER A 73 -53.07 -6.89 18.39
C SER A 73 -53.87 -8.21 18.27
N SER A 74 -53.57 -9.34 18.94
CA SER A 74 -52.67 -9.71 20.06
C SER A 74 -52.32 -11.22 19.99
N HIS A 75 -51.07 -11.68 20.23
CA HIS A 75 -50.48 -12.16 21.51
C HIS A 75 -51.03 -13.49 22.10
N PHE A 76 -50.09 -14.38 22.52
CA PHE A 76 -50.21 -15.62 23.32
C PHE A 76 -50.65 -16.98 22.71
N SER A 77 -49.66 -17.88 22.60
CA SER A 77 -49.55 -19.30 23.00
C SER A 77 -50.78 -20.19 23.27
N ILE A 78 -50.78 -21.43 22.74
CA ILE A 78 -50.82 -22.75 23.46
C ILE A 78 -50.95 -23.92 22.44
N SER A 79 -50.49 -25.13 22.82
CA SER A 79 -50.56 -26.40 22.05
C SER A 79 -51.65 -27.31 22.64
N PRO A 80 -52.41 -28.15 21.88
CA PRO A 80 -51.91 -29.50 21.52
C PRO A 80 -52.48 -30.17 20.22
N TYR A 81 -51.87 -31.32 19.87
CA TYR A 81 -52.40 -32.41 19.02
C TYR A 81 -53.62 -33.13 19.67
N PRO A 82 -54.53 -33.85 18.96
CA PRO A 82 -54.22 -35.17 18.33
C PRO A 82 -55.10 -35.66 17.13
N MET A 83 -54.85 -36.93 16.74
CA MET A 83 -55.64 -37.90 15.94
C MET A 83 -55.44 -38.05 14.42
N SER A 84 -55.41 -39.33 14.02
CA SER A 84 -55.54 -39.91 12.65
C SER A 84 -56.76 -40.88 12.67
N PRO A 85 -57.23 -41.49 11.54
CA PRO A 85 -56.69 -42.82 11.16
C PRO A 85 -56.83 -43.34 9.67
N THR A 86 -55.76 -43.96 9.15
CA THR A 86 -55.68 -45.24 8.34
C THR A 86 -56.37 -45.48 6.97
N LEU A 87 -55.74 -46.42 6.20
CA LEU A 87 -56.16 -47.14 4.96
C LEU A 87 -56.01 -46.35 3.64
N GLY A 88 -55.49 -46.85 2.50
CA GLY A 88 -54.84 -48.13 2.08
C GLY A 88 -54.62 -48.12 0.52
N GLN A 89 -53.96 -49.04 -0.20
CA GLN A 89 -53.08 -50.21 0.09
C GLN A 89 -52.32 -50.65 -1.22
N SER A 90 -51.26 -51.47 -1.15
CA SER A 90 -50.37 -51.89 -2.29
C SER A 90 -50.85 -53.14 -3.08
N PRO A 91 -50.16 -53.59 -4.17
CA PRO A 91 -49.03 -54.55 -4.05
C PRO A 91 -47.90 -54.48 -5.14
N GLU A 92 -46.90 -55.37 -5.04
CA GLU A 92 -45.71 -55.53 -5.92
C GLU A 92 -45.86 -56.71 -6.93
N TYR A 93 -44.94 -56.88 -7.93
CA TYR A 93 -43.95 -58.00 -7.98
C TYR A 93 -43.22 -58.33 -9.33
N TYR A 94 -42.02 -58.94 -9.17
CA TYR A 94 -41.27 -59.95 -9.98
C TYR A 94 -40.64 -59.68 -11.40
N TYR A 95 -39.28 -59.76 -11.46
CA TYR A 95 -38.37 -60.44 -12.44
C TYR A 95 -38.51 -60.21 -13.98
N SER A 96 -37.50 -60.38 -14.86
CA SER A 96 -36.19 -61.07 -14.81
C SER A 96 -35.17 -60.52 -15.85
N SER A 97 -33.92 -61.00 -15.83
CA SER A 97 -32.86 -60.81 -16.85
C SER A 97 -32.72 -62.05 -17.77
N PRO A 98 -31.97 -61.94 -18.89
CA PRO A 98 -30.89 -62.93 -19.09
C PRO A 98 -29.56 -62.40 -19.67
N TYR A 99 -28.43 -62.90 -19.12
CA TYR A 99 -27.21 -63.48 -19.75
C TYR A 99 -26.52 -62.78 -20.97
N GLU A 100 -25.18 -62.74 -21.15
CA GLU A 100 -23.96 -63.06 -20.34
C GLU A 100 -22.70 -62.63 -21.15
N GLY A 101 -21.46 -62.70 -20.60
CA GLY A 101 -20.28 -63.03 -21.47
C GLY A 101 -19.00 -62.16 -21.45
N VAL A 102 -18.32 -62.08 -20.31
CA VAL A 102 -16.86 -61.84 -20.08
C VAL A 102 -15.89 -61.83 -21.30
N ARG A 103 -15.04 -60.79 -21.43
CA ARG A 103 -13.54 -60.88 -21.52
C ARG A 103 -12.82 -59.53 -21.64
N GLU A 104 -11.62 -59.47 -21.06
CA GLU A 104 -10.60 -58.43 -21.29
C GLU A 104 -9.64 -58.85 -22.43
N PHE A 105 -9.09 -57.88 -23.18
CA PHE A 105 -7.67 -57.83 -23.60
C PHE A 105 -7.35 -56.49 -24.30
N GLU A 106 -6.08 -56.08 -24.28
CA GLU A 106 -5.58 -54.82 -24.85
C GLU A 106 -5.33 -54.90 -26.37
N TYR A 107 -5.60 -53.84 -27.14
CA TYR A 107 -4.58 -52.96 -27.77
C TYR A 107 -5.23 -51.80 -28.57
N ALA A 108 -4.42 -50.81 -28.98
CA ALA A 108 -4.86 -49.44 -29.32
C ALA A 108 -5.41 -49.17 -30.74
N GLY A 109 -6.28 -48.15 -30.87
CA GLY A 109 -6.37 -47.25 -32.04
C GLY A 109 -7.75 -46.98 -32.64
N GLY A 110 -8.18 -45.70 -32.72
CA GLY A 110 -9.33 -45.25 -33.54
C GLY A 110 -10.03 -43.95 -33.08
N PRO A 111 -10.45 -43.03 -33.98
CA PRO A 111 -11.26 -41.84 -33.69
C PRO A 111 -12.75 -41.97 -34.08
N GLU A 112 -13.59 -40.97 -33.76
CA GLU A 112 -15.07 -41.05 -33.81
C GLU A 112 -15.76 -39.91 -34.63
N LEU A 113 -17.02 -40.12 -35.07
CA LEU A 113 -17.84 -39.24 -35.95
C LEU A 113 -19.38 -39.47 -35.69
N PRO A 114 -20.37 -38.76 -36.32
CA PRO A 114 -21.33 -37.91 -35.57
C PRO A 114 -22.85 -38.30 -35.66
N PRO A 115 -23.77 -37.57 -34.97
CA PRO A 115 -25.22 -37.84 -34.95
C PRO A 115 -26.14 -36.88 -35.80
N PRO A 116 -27.47 -37.15 -35.95
CA PRO A 116 -28.45 -36.38 -36.74
C PRO A 116 -29.59 -35.70 -35.87
N PRO A 117 -30.83 -35.39 -36.35
CA PRO A 117 -31.23 -34.08 -36.92
C PRO A 117 -32.45 -33.33 -36.26
N ARG A 118 -32.96 -32.27 -36.92
CA ARG A 118 -33.98 -31.24 -36.47
C ARG A 118 -35.47 -31.67 -36.53
N PRO A 119 -36.44 -30.82 -36.10
CA PRO A 119 -37.31 -30.12 -37.09
C PRO A 119 -37.96 -28.74 -36.71
N MET A 120 -38.71 -28.16 -37.67
CA MET A 120 -39.77 -27.10 -37.63
C MET A 120 -39.42 -25.60 -37.82
N ILE A 121 -40.43 -24.84 -38.30
CA ILE A 121 -40.40 -23.55 -39.04
C ILE A 121 -41.64 -22.71 -38.70
N TYR A 122 -41.55 -21.38 -38.76
CA TYR A 122 -42.61 -20.44 -39.19
C TYR A 122 -41.97 -19.18 -39.84
N GLU A 123 -42.73 -18.44 -40.65
CA GLU A 123 -42.28 -17.30 -41.49
C GLU A 123 -43.00 -16.00 -41.08
N GLU A 124 -42.32 -14.84 -41.18
CA GLU A 124 -42.91 -13.51 -41.53
C GLU A 124 -41.81 -12.42 -41.66
N ASP A 125 -41.59 -11.97 -42.91
CA ASP A 125 -41.20 -10.64 -43.46
C ASP A 125 -40.10 -9.69 -42.88
N GLU A 126 -39.73 -8.75 -43.77
CA GLU A 126 -38.88 -7.53 -43.67
C GLU A 126 -37.32 -7.62 -43.64
N GLU A 127 -36.77 -7.25 -44.81
CA GLU A 127 -35.54 -6.47 -45.10
C GLU A 127 -34.14 -6.88 -44.56
N ASP A 128 -33.36 -7.43 -45.50
CA ASP A 128 -31.93 -7.19 -45.74
C ASP A 128 -30.99 -6.99 -44.53
N ARG A 129 -30.51 -8.12 -43.99
CA ARG A 129 -29.21 -8.17 -43.31
C ARG A 129 -28.24 -9.03 -44.11
N GLY A 130 -27.25 -8.39 -44.72
CA GLY A 130 -26.11 -9.06 -45.35
C GLY A 130 -25.31 -9.97 -44.39
N PRO A 131 -24.51 -10.90 -44.93
CA PRO A 131 -23.88 -11.98 -44.17
C PRO A 131 -22.88 -11.49 -43.12
N SER A 132 -22.68 -12.30 -42.07
CA SER A 132 -21.73 -12.00 -41.01
C SER A 132 -20.29 -11.97 -41.56
N THR A 133 -19.44 -11.10 -41.01
CA THR A 133 -18.03 -10.99 -41.41
C THR A 133 -17.28 -12.33 -41.32
N ALA A 134 -17.67 -13.21 -40.39
CA ALA A 134 -17.11 -14.54 -40.25
C ALA A 134 -17.45 -15.48 -41.44
N GLU A 135 -18.63 -15.33 -42.04
CA GLU A 135 -19.10 -16.16 -43.15
C GLU A 135 -18.51 -15.69 -44.49
N ILE A 136 -18.36 -14.36 -44.68
CA ILE A 136 -17.64 -13.78 -45.82
C ILE A 136 -16.19 -14.30 -45.87
N ILE A 137 -15.51 -14.31 -44.73
CA ILE A 137 -14.12 -14.82 -44.62
C ILE A 137 -14.06 -16.33 -44.87
N ALA A 138 -15.05 -17.10 -44.43
CA ALA A 138 -15.08 -18.56 -44.65
C ALA A 138 -15.40 -18.97 -46.10
N GLN A 139 -16.21 -18.19 -46.83
CA GLN A 139 -16.56 -18.49 -48.22
C GLN A 139 -15.52 -18.04 -49.24
N GLN A 140 -14.70 -17.02 -48.95
CA GLN A 140 -13.64 -16.56 -49.86
C GLN A 140 -12.46 -17.54 -50.00
N SER A 141 -12.37 -18.57 -49.16
CA SER A 141 -11.28 -19.57 -49.18
C SER A 141 -11.53 -20.82 -50.04
N GLN A 142 -12.55 -20.85 -50.92
CA GLN A 142 -12.86 -22.02 -51.76
C GLN A 142 -13.11 -21.75 -53.26
N GLU A 143 -12.48 -20.73 -53.86
CA GLU A 143 -12.36 -20.63 -55.34
C GLU A 143 -10.89 -20.57 -55.79
N GLY A 144 -10.30 -21.74 -56.06
CA GLY A 144 -8.91 -21.94 -56.48
C GLY A 144 -8.58 -21.50 -57.91
N TYR A 145 -9.01 -20.31 -58.32
CA TYR A 145 -8.69 -19.69 -59.62
C TYR A 145 -8.33 -18.20 -59.53
N VAL A 146 -8.51 -17.58 -58.37
CA VAL A 146 -8.05 -16.19 -58.09
C VAL A 146 -6.60 -16.18 -57.61
N ASP A 147 -6.20 -17.22 -56.87
CA ASP A 147 -4.92 -17.28 -56.16
C ASP A 147 -3.70 -17.35 -57.11
N GLU A 148 -3.80 -18.06 -58.24
CA GLU A 148 -2.68 -18.17 -59.20
C GLU A 148 -2.34 -16.80 -59.83
N LYS A 149 -3.34 -16.01 -60.24
CA LYS A 149 -3.13 -14.65 -60.73
C LYS A 149 -2.73 -13.67 -59.63
N LEU A 150 -3.26 -13.84 -58.41
CA LEU A 150 -2.84 -13.02 -57.29
C LEU A 150 -1.38 -13.31 -56.92
N ALA A 151 -0.95 -14.56 -57.00
CA ALA A 151 0.44 -15.00 -56.84
C ALA A 151 1.34 -14.51 -57.98
N GLU A 152 0.89 -14.53 -59.25
CA GLU A 152 1.63 -13.89 -60.37
C GLU A 152 1.80 -12.38 -60.14
N TYR A 153 0.75 -11.67 -59.71
CA TYR A 153 0.85 -10.24 -59.39
C TYR A 153 1.72 -9.99 -58.16
N GLN A 154 1.62 -10.79 -57.10
CA GLN A 154 2.47 -10.69 -55.91
C GLN A 154 3.93 -11.02 -56.23
N ALA A 155 4.21 -12.05 -57.03
CA ALA A 155 5.56 -12.39 -57.49
C ALA A 155 6.13 -11.30 -58.42
N THR A 156 5.31 -10.68 -59.27
CA THR A 156 5.71 -9.54 -60.09
C THR A 156 6.00 -8.31 -59.23
N ILE A 157 5.19 -8.04 -58.21
CA ILE A 157 5.41 -6.95 -57.24
C ILE A 157 6.68 -7.23 -56.40
N GLN A 158 6.88 -8.47 -55.95
CA GLN A 158 8.06 -8.90 -55.21
C GLN A 158 9.31 -8.75 -56.06
N LEU A 159 9.32 -9.25 -57.31
CA LEU A 159 10.45 -9.12 -58.23
C LEU A 159 10.77 -7.66 -58.57
N LEU A 160 9.76 -6.80 -58.73
CA LEU A 160 9.95 -5.36 -58.91
C LEU A 160 10.47 -4.67 -57.63
N GLN A 161 10.06 -5.11 -56.43
CA GLN A 161 10.59 -4.61 -55.15
C GLN A 161 12.02 -5.08 -54.91
N ASP A 162 12.33 -6.35 -55.17
CA ASP A 162 13.65 -6.95 -55.04
C ASP A 162 14.65 -6.29 -55.99
N GLU A 163 14.23 -5.97 -57.22
CA GLU A 163 15.05 -5.26 -58.20
C GLU A 163 15.25 -3.78 -57.83
N GLN A 164 14.22 -3.07 -57.35
CA GLN A 164 14.38 -1.72 -56.80
C GLN A 164 15.26 -1.72 -55.54
N GLU A 165 15.16 -2.74 -54.69
CA GLU A 165 16.03 -2.92 -53.53
C GLU A 165 17.48 -3.27 -53.95
N ARG A 166 17.68 -4.05 -55.03
CA ARG A 166 19.01 -4.33 -55.62
C ARG A 166 19.66 -3.04 -56.11
N VAL A 167 18.95 -2.22 -56.89
CA VAL A 167 19.43 -0.93 -57.37
C VAL A 167 19.74 0.00 -56.19
N GLN A 168 18.84 0.11 -55.21
CA GLN A 168 19.02 0.98 -54.05
C GLN A 168 20.21 0.57 -53.17
N LYS A 169 20.42 -0.74 -52.96
CA LYS A 169 21.65 -1.26 -52.32
C LYS A 169 22.91 -0.85 -53.09
N LYS A 170 22.94 -1.07 -54.40
CA LYS A 170 24.07 -0.73 -55.29
C LYS A 170 24.38 0.77 -55.24
N THR A 171 23.38 1.62 -55.41
CA THR A 171 23.52 3.08 -55.36
C THR A 171 24.00 3.56 -53.98
N PHE A 172 23.46 3.00 -52.88
CA PHE A 172 23.89 3.37 -51.53
C PHE A 172 25.30 2.88 -51.20
N VAL A 173 25.72 1.70 -51.68
CA VAL A 173 27.13 1.23 -51.59
C VAL A 173 28.07 2.18 -52.31
N ASN A 174 27.76 2.53 -53.56
CA ASN A 174 28.53 3.48 -54.35
C ASN A 174 28.62 4.85 -53.66
N TRP A 175 27.52 5.33 -53.08
CA TRP A 175 27.45 6.60 -52.37
C TRP A 175 28.28 6.61 -51.09
N ILE A 176 28.16 5.58 -50.24
CA ILE A 176 28.98 5.46 -49.04
C ILE A 176 30.47 5.39 -49.40
N ASN A 177 30.83 4.65 -50.46
CA ASN A 177 32.21 4.54 -50.93
C ASN A 177 32.74 5.85 -51.54
N SER A 178 31.90 6.69 -52.18
CA SER A 178 32.32 8.01 -52.68
C SER A 178 32.65 9.01 -51.56
N HIS A 179 32.24 8.74 -50.32
CA HIS A 179 32.63 9.51 -49.14
C HIS A 179 33.73 8.81 -48.31
N LEU A 180 33.62 7.51 -48.03
CA LEU A 180 34.63 6.77 -47.25
C LEU A 180 36.02 6.71 -47.91
N SER A 181 36.08 6.84 -49.24
CA SER A 181 37.34 7.00 -50.00
C SER A 181 38.08 8.32 -49.71
N LYS A 182 37.38 9.37 -49.27
CA LYS A 182 37.94 10.67 -48.86
C LYS A 182 38.55 10.65 -47.44
N ARG A 183 38.32 9.57 -46.69
CA ARG A 183 38.78 9.42 -45.30
C ARG A 183 40.27 9.07 -45.24
N ILE A 184 40.92 9.37 -44.11
CA ILE A 184 42.32 9.00 -43.85
C ILE A 184 42.39 8.16 -42.57
N PRO A 185 42.78 6.86 -42.63
CA PRO A 185 42.89 6.05 -43.85
C PRO A 185 41.53 5.84 -44.53
N PRO A 186 41.52 5.59 -45.86
CA PRO A 186 40.29 5.35 -46.61
C PRO A 186 39.63 4.04 -46.16
N LEU A 187 38.31 4.00 -46.31
CA LEU A 187 37.49 2.82 -46.02
C LEU A 187 36.59 2.49 -47.22
N ARG A 188 36.07 1.26 -47.22
CA ARG A 188 35.15 0.74 -48.23
C ARG A 188 34.13 -0.19 -47.57
N ILE A 189 32.94 -0.27 -48.17
CA ILE A 189 31.98 -1.36 -48.00
C ILE A 189 31.76 -2.08 -49.32
N ASP A 190 31.50 -3.38 -49.26
CA ASP A 190 31.14 -4.20 -50.42
C ASP A 190 29.76 -4.86 -50.21
N ASP A 191 29.35 -5.14 -48.97
CA ASP A 191 27.95 -5.50 -48.63
C ASP A 191 27.35 -4.48 -47.63
N LEU A 192 26.32 -3.75 -48.08
CA LEU A 192 25.65 -2.69 -47.30
C LEU A 192 25.08 -3.18 -45.95
N ILE A 193 24.59 -4.41 -45.91
CA ILE A 193 23.87 -4.97 -44.76
C ILE A 193 24.85 -5.60 -43.78
N TYR A 194 25.92 -6.25 -44.26
CA TYR A 194 26.92 -6.92 -43.44
C TYR A 194 27.96 -5.94 -42.90
N ASP A 195 28.53 -5.08 -43.75
CA ASP A 195 29.64 -4.20 -43.37
C ASP A 195 29.26 -3.05 -42.44
N LEU A 196 27.95 -2.78 -42.27
CA LEU A 196 27.42 -1.78 -41.34
C LEU A 196 27.00 -2.37 -39.98
N ARG A 197 26.93 -3.70 -39.81
CA ARG A 197 26.44 -4.33 -38.57
C ARG A 197 27.26 -3.97 -37.33
N ASP A 198 28.56 -3.75 -37.50
CA ASP A 198 29.45 -3.40 -36.38
C ASP A 198 29.40 -1.92 -35.96
N GLY A 199 28.66 -1.10 -36.72
CA GLY A 199 28.52 0.34 -36.55
C GLY A 199 29.78 1.16 -36.83
N THR A 200 30.95 0.55 -37.05
CA THR A 200 32.23 1.26 -37.19
C THR A 200 32.29 2.06 -38.49
N ARG A 201 31.88 1.45 -39.61
CA ARG A 201 31.84 2.11 -40.92
C ARG A 201 30.71 3.12 -41.03
N LEU A 202 29.59 2.89 -40.34
CA LEU A 202 28.51 3.87 -40.21
C LEU A 202 28.97 5.13 -39.45
N LEU A 203 29.67 4.95 -38.32
CA LEU A 203 30.29 6.07 -37.60
C LEU A 203 31.31 6.78 -38.49
N ALA A 204 32.20 6.05 -39.17
CA ALA A 204 33.21 6.63 -40.07
C ALA A 204 32.60 7.42 -41.26
N LEU A 205 31.43 7.01 -41.76
CA LEU A 205 30.68 7.75 -42.77
C LEU A 205 30.12 9.06 -42.20
N LEU A 206 29.53 9.02 -41.00
CA LEU A 206 29.01 10.20 -40.32
C LEU A 206 30.13 11.18 -39.90
N GLU A 207 31.32 10.69 -39.56
CA GLU A 207 32.51 11.52 -39.37
C GLU A 207 32.86 12.32 -40.64
N VAL A 208 32.83 11.67 -41.82
CA VAL A 208 33.17 12.31 -43.10
C VAL A 208 32.09 13.29 -43.56
N LEU A 209 30.81 12.94 -43.40
CA LEU A 209 29.69 13.79 -43.82
C LEU A 209 29.53 15.05 -42.96
N SER A 210 29.83 14.97 -41.67
CA SER A 210 29.65 16.10 -40.74
C SER A 210 30.91 16.87 -40.38
N GLY A 211 32.10 16.30 -40.63
CA GLY A 211 33.39 16.83 -40.17
C GLY A 211 33.66 16.66 -38.66
N GLU A 212 32.69 16.13 -37.90
CA GLU A 212 32.82 15.91 -36.45
C GLU A 212 33.40 14.51 -36.16
N LYS A 213 34.32 14.41 -35.20
CA LYS A 213 34.84 13.10 -34.76
C LYS A 213 33.86 12.43 -33.81
N LEU A 214 33.56 11.15 -34.04
CA LEU A 214 32.59 10.41 -33.25
C LEU A 214 33.27 9.35 -32.36
N PRO A 215 32.83 9.17 -31.10
CA PRO A 215 33.36 8.14 -30.23
C PRO A 215 33.01 6.75 -30.78
N MET A 216 34.02 5.89 -30.90
CA MET A 216 33.95 4.57 -31.53
C MET A 216 34.59 3.54 -30.61
N GLU A 217 33.84 2.49 -30.27
CA GLU A 217 34.35 1.35 -29.49
C GLU A 217 35.36 0.55 -30.32
N ARG A 218 36.50 0.21 -29.70
CA ARG A 218 37.61 -0.50 -30.35
C ARG A 218 38.11 -1.64 -29.47
N GLY A 219 38.12 -2.86 -30.02
CA GLY A 219 38.68 -4.05 -29.39
C GLY A 219 39.31 -4.99 -30.42
N ARG A 220 40.19 -5.89 -29.98
CA ARG A 220 40.88 -6.84 -30.87
C ARG A 220 39.92 -7.81 -31.59
N VAL A 221 38.78 -8.10 -30.96
CA VAL A 221 37.65 -8.81 -31.57
C VAL A 221 36.38 -8.08 -31.11
N LEU A 222 35.62 -7.53 -32.05
CA LEU A 222 34.32 -6.92 -31.75
C LEU A 222 33.26 -8.03 -31.56
N ARG A 223 32.26 -7.75 -30.72
CA ARG A 223 31.13 -8.66 -30.42
C ARG A 223 29.82 -7.85 -30.38
N ARG A 224 28.68 -8.53 -30.40
CA ARG A 224 27.32 -7.93 -30.42
C ARG A 224 27.12 -6.73 -29.47
N PRO A 225 27.62 -6.71 -28.22
CA PRO A 225 27.49 -5.52 -27.36
C PRO A 225 28.25 -4.29 -27.87
N HIS A 226 29.43 -4.46 -28.46
CA HIS A 226 30.22 -3.37 -29.05
C HIS A 226 29.55 -2.85 -30.33
N PHE A 227 29.01 -3.77 -31.14
CA PHE A 227 28.20 -3.43 -32.32
C PHE A 227 26.99 -2.56 -31.92
N LEU A 228 26.25 -2.97 -30.88
CA LEU A 228 25.13 -2.21 -30.33
C LEU A 228 25.57 -0.85 -29.77
N SER A 229 26.74 -0.73 -29.14
CA SER A 229 27.26 0.55 -28.66
C SER A 229 27.54 1.52 -29.81
N ASN A 230 28.28 1.07 -30.84
CA ASN A 230 28.60 1.87 -32.03
C ASN A 230 27.33 2.27 -32.79
N ALA A 231 26.42 1.32 -33.03
CA ALA A 231 25.13 1.57 -33.66
C ALA A 231 24.30 2.60 -32.89
N ASN A 232 24.16 2.46 -31.56
CA ASN A 232 23.47 3.45 -30.74
C ASN A 232 24.16 4.83 -30.76
N THR A 233 25.48 4.90 -30.88
CA THR A 233 26.19 6.19 -31.01
C THR A 233 25.91 6.86 -32.36
N ALA A 234 25.87 6.12 -33.46
CA ALA A 234 25.46 6.65 -34.76
C ALA A 234 24.00 7.16 -34.74
N LEU A 235 23.07 6.38 -34.16
CA LEU A 235 21.66 6.81 -34.05
C LEU A 235 21.47 7.99 -33.09
N ARG A 236 22.20 8.04 -31.95
CA ARG A 236 22.21 9.19 -31.03
C ARG A 236 22.73 10.46 -31.70
N PHE A 237 23.78 10.37 -32.52
CA PHE A 237 24.30 11.50 -33.29
C PHE A 237 23.26 12.06 -34.26
N LEU A 238 22.62 11.18 -35.04
CA LEU A 238 21.56 11.57 -35.99
C LEU A 238 20.36 12.22 -35.28
N ALA A 239 19.91 11.65 -34.16
CA ALA A 239 18.87 12.25 -33.32
C ALA A 239 19.29 13.62 -32.75
N GLY A 240 20.56 13.80 -32.39
CA GLY A 240 21.14 15.08 -31.98
C GLY A 240 21.10 16.15 -33.08
N LYS A 241 21.33 15.75 -34.34
CA LYS A 241 21.09 16.58 -35.55
C LYS A 241 19.59 16.79 -35.87
N ARG A 242 18.67 16.42 -34.96
CA ARG A 242 17.20 16.51 -35.06
C ARG A 242 16.58 15.63 -36.16
N ILE A 243 17.30 14.62 -36.64
CA ILE A 243 16.83 13.69 -37.67
C ILE A 243 15.85 12.68 -37.04
N LYS A 244 14.68 12.50 -37.65
CA LYS A 244 13.62 11.62 -37.14
C LYS A 244 13.83 10.17 -37.57
N LEU A 245 14.43 9.38 -36.68
CA LEU A 245 14.65 7.94 -36.84
C LEU A 245 13.37 7.14 -36.51
N VAL A 246 12.37 7.17 -37.40
CA VAL A 246 11.12 6.40 -37.22
C VAL A 246 11.37 4.92 -37.55
N ASN A 247 10.98 4.02 -36.64
CA ASN A 247 11.10 2.56 -36.78
C ASN A 247 12.53 2.03 -37.07
N ILE A 248 13.57 2.79 -36.71
CA ILE A 248 14.98 2.39 -36.82
C ILE A 248 15.57 2.23 -35.43
N ASN A 249 15.98 1.01 -35.09
CA ASN A 249 16.58 0.65 -33.80
C ASN A 249 17.99 0.07 -34.02
N ALA A 250 18.89 0.29 -33.06
CA ALA A 250 20.25 -0.24 -33.10
C ALA A 250 20.29 -1.77 -33.11
N ALA A 251 19.32 -2.45 -32.48
CA ALA A 251 19.22 -3.90 -32.53
C ALA A 251 19.00 -4.41 -33.96
N ASP A 252 18.01 -3.87 -34.66
CA ASP A 252 17.63 -4.27 -36.03
C ASP A 252 18.72 -3.94 -37.07
N LEU A 253 19.52 -2.91 -36.81
CA LEU A 253 20.73 -2.57 -37.58
C LEU A 253 21.87 -3.59 -37.37
N VAL A 254 22.12 -4.00 -36.12
CA VAL A 254 23.16 -5.00 -35.78
C VAL A 254 22.76 -6.41 -36.25
N ASP A 255 21.48 -6.73 -36.24
CA ASP A 255 20.93 -7.93 -36.88
C ASP A 255 20.91 -7.84 -38.42
N GLY A 256 21.11 -6.64 -38.98
CA GLY A 256 21.18 -6.37 -40.40
C GLY A 256 19.88 -6.67 -41.13
N ARG A 257 18.75 -6.12 -40.65
CA ARG A 257 17.45 -6.20 -41.34
C ARG A 257 17.46 -5.28 -42.58
N PRO A 258 17.28 -5.79 -43.82
CA PRO A 258 17.49 -5.02 -45.06
C PRO A 258 16.78 -3.66 -45.08
N ALA A 259 15.46 -3.66 -44.85
CA ALA A 259 14.62 -2.46 -44.87
C ALA A 259 15.03 -1.40 -43.81
N VAL A 260 15.59 -1.83 -42.67
CA VAL A 260 16.04 -0.90 -41.62
C VAL A 260 17.39 -0.29 -41.98
N VAL A 261 18.32 -1.07 -42.54
CA VAL A 261 19.59 -0.57 -43.07
C VAL A 261 19.34 0.45 -44.20
N LEU A 262 18.49 0.10 -45.16
CA LEU A 262 18.14 0.96 -46.30
C LEU A 262 17.38 2.21 -45.86
N GLY A 263 16.41 2.09 -44.94
CA GLY A 263 15.70 3.23 -44.37
C GLY A 263 16.64 4.20 -43.64
N LEU A 264 17.62 3.69 -42.89
CA LEU A 264 18.63 4.49 -42.21
C LEU A 264 19.56 5.20 -43.20
N ILE A 265 20.14 4.51 -44.18
CA ILE A 265 21.04 5.14 -45.15
C ILE A 265 20.30 6.15 -46.02
N TRP A 266 19.07 5.87 -46.45
CA TRP A 266 18.22 6.85 -47.12
C TRP A 266 17.97 8.10 -46.26
N THR A 267 17.71 7.92 -44.96
CA THR A 267 17.50 9.04 -44.03
C THR A 267 18.77 9.91 -43.86
N ILE A 268 19.96 9.30 -43.91
CA ILE A 268 21.25 10.00 -43.86
C ILE A 268 21.48 10.78 -45.18
N ILE A 269 21.26 10.15 -46.34
CA ILE A 269 21.34 10.79 -47.67
C ILE A 269 20.39 11.98 -47.76
N LEU A 270 19.12 11.77 -47.40
CA LEU A 270 18.07 12.80 -47.45
C LEU A 270 18.47 14.03 -46.64
N TYR A 271 19.06 13.86 -45.45
CA TYR A 271 19.51 14.98 -44.63
C TYR A 271 20.79 15.63 -45.18
N PHE A 272 21.91 14.91 -45.21
CA PHE A 272 23.26 15.46 -45.46
C PHE A 272 23.56 15.78 -46.93
N GLN A 273 22.75 15.29 -47.89
CA GLN A 273 22.98 15.54 -49.32
C GLN A 273 21.80 16.23 -50.01
N ILE A 274 20.56 16.04 -49.55
CA ILE A 274 19.39 16.63 -50.21
C ILE A 274 18.89 17.86 -49.45
N GLU A 275 18.61 17.76 -48.15
CA GLU A 275 18.06 18.87 -47.36
C GLU A 275 19.08 19.96 -47.01
N GLU A 276 20.29 19.58 -46.61
CA GLU A 276 21.36 20.54 -46.28
C GLU A 276 21.71 21.41 -47.50
N ASN A 277 21.82 20.79 -48.68
CA ASN A 277 22.03 21.47 -49.95
C ASN A 277 20.80 22.25 -50.45
N SER A 278 19.58 21.73 -50.25
CA SER A 278 18.35 22.47 -50.59
C SER A 278 18.19 23.73 -49.73
N ARG A 279 18.58 23.67 -48.45
CA ARG A 279 18.61 24.84 -47.55
C ARG A 279 19.61 25.90 -48.00
N ALA A 280 20.81 25.51 -48.45
CA ALA A 280 21.78 26.47 -49.00
C ALA A 280 21.18 27.29 -50.18
N LEU A 281 20.39 26.63 -51.04
CA LEU A 281 19.64 27.28 -52.12
C LEU A 281 18.51 28.20 -51.61
N GLU A 282 17.76 27.81 -50.58
CA GLU A 282 16.70 28.66 -49.99
C GLU A 282 17.27 29.94 -49.34
N TYR A 283 18.48 29.90 -48.78
CA TYR A 283 19.14 31.08 -48.21
C TYR A 283 19.74 32.03 -49.27
N LEU A 284 20.15 31.53 -50.43
CA LEU A 284 20.63 32.35 -51.55
C LEU A 284 19.47 32.91 -52.40
N GLY A 285 18.37 32.16 -52.52
CA GLY A 285 17.18 32.48 -53.32
C GLY A 285 16.23 33.48 -52.66
N GLY A 286 16.70 34.70 -52.37
CA GLY A 286 15.96 35.71 -51.60
C GLY A 286 14.67 36.27 -52.21
N SER A 287 13.58 35.49 -52.27
CA SER A 287 12.23 36.01 -52.56
C SER A 287 11.07 35.16 -52.01
N ARG A 288 10.30 35.76 -51.08
CA ARG A 288 8.86 35.56 -50.86
C ARG A 288 8.31 34.11 -50.72
N CYS A 289 8.53 33.47 -49.57
CA CYS A 289 7.60 32.43 -49.08
C CYS A 289 7.52 32.30 -47.53
N ALA A 290 7.87 33.34 -46.78
CA ALA A 290 7.97 33.31 -45.30
C ALA A 290 6.62 33.43 -44.54
N SER A 291 5.50 33.00 -45.14
CA SER A 291 4.14 33.34 -44.68
C SER A 291 3.17 32.14 -44.68
N ALA A 292 3.55 31.04 -44.03
CA ALA A 292 2.72 29.84 -43.95
C ALA A 292 2.91 29.00 -42.65
N MET A 293 3.34 29.59 -41.53
CA MET A 293 3.43 28.92 -40.22
C MET A 293 2.95 29.83 -39.07
N SER A 294 1.68 30.26 -39.15
CA SER A 294 0.94 30.79 -38.01
C SER A 294 0.16 29.67 -37.31
N TYR A 295 -0.02 29.82 -36.00
CA TYR A 295 -0.82 28.99 -35.09
C TYR A 295 -2.06 28.31 -35.71
N GLU A 296 -2.29 27.05 -35.34
CA GLU A 296 -3.61 26.55 -34.93
C GLU A 296 -3.41 25.54 -33.79
N SER A 297 -4.36 25.46 -32.87
CA SER A 297 -4.35 24.50 -31.76
C SER A 297 -5.53 23.55 -31.91
N GLY A 298 -5.25 22.25 -31.99
CA GLY A 298 -6.27 21.21 -32.09
C GLY A 298 -5.73 19.88 -31.58
N ALA A 299 -6.44 19.25 -30.65
CA ALA A 299 -6.05 17.95 -30.10
C ALA A 299 -6.48 16.83 -31.05
N ALA A 300 -5.54 16.01 -31.49
CA ALA A 300 -5.79 14.76 -32.22
C ALA A 300 -4.71 13.72 -31.87
N THR A 301 -5.08 12.45 -31.84
CA THR A 301 -4.17 11.33 -31.52
C THR A 301 -3.20 11.03 -32.67
N PRO A 302 -1.96 10.58 -32.38
CA PRO A 302 -0.92 10.44 -33.40
C PRO A 302 -0.94 9.06 -34.08
N THR A 303 -1.49 8.97 -35.29
CA THR A 303 -1.31 7.80 -36.19
C THR A 303 -0.96 8.21 -37.63
N GLN A 304 0.26 7.82 -38.04
CA GLN A 304 0.80 7.67 -39.41
C GLN A 304 0.78 8.87 -40.40
N ARG A 305 -0.21 9.77 -40.41
CA ARG A 305 -0.35 10.86 -41.40
C ARG A 305 0.71 11.99 -41.33
N ALA A 306 1.68 11.90 -40.41
CA ALA A 306 2.72 12.90 -40.22
C ALA A 306 3.97 12.67 -41.10
N GLU A 307 4.20 11.45 -41.59
CA GLU A 307 5.46 11.11 -42.26
C GLU A 307 5.53 11.61 -43.71
N ASP A 308 4.43 11.54 -44.46
CA ASP A 308 4.46 11.80 -45.91
C ASP A 308 4.49 13.29 -46.24
N LYS A 309 3.90 14.14 -45.39
CA LYS A 309 3.99 15.61 -45.50
C LYS A 309 5.43 16.13 -45.41
N TRP A 310 6.32 15.39 -44.74
CA TRP A 310 7.74 15.73 -44.58
C TRP A 310 8.55 15.32 -45.83
N LYS A 311 8.37 14.07 -46.30
CA LYS A 311 9.04 13.52 -47.50
C LYS A 311 8.80 14.37 -48.77
N GLN A 312 7.65 15.05 -48.84
CA GLN A 312 7.25 15.91 -49.96
C GLN A 312 8.05 17.23 -50.05
N GLY A 313 8.69 17.70 -48.97
CA GLY A 313 9.46 18.95 -48.96
C GLY A 313 10.71 18.88 -49.84
N ALA A 314 11.71 18.10 -49.41
CA ALA A 314 12.99 17.97 -50.12
C ALA A 314 12.82 17.54 -51.59
N ARG A 315 11.90 16.59 -51.86
CA ARG A 315 11.57 16.17 -53.24
C ARG A 315 11.07 17.33 -54.10
N LYS A 316 10.17 18.16 -53.59
CA LYS A 316 9.62 19.30 -54.31
C LYS A 316 10.70 20.37 -54.56
N THR A 317 11.56 20.65 -53.58
CA THR A 317 12.64 21.62 -53.74
C THR A 317 13.68 21.15 -54.76
N LEU A 318 14.03 19.85 -54.78
CA LEU A 318 14.95 19.29 -55.77
C LEU A 318 14.35 19.31 -57.19
N LEU A 319 13.06 18.98 -57.37
CA LEU A 319 12.36 19.14 -58.66
C LEU A 319 12.31 20.59 -59.12
N GLN A 320 12.04 21.52 -58.20
CA GLN A 320 12.02 22.96 -58.49
C GLN A 320 13.40 23.50 -58.89
N TRP A 321 14.48 22.98 -58.30
CA TRP A 321 15.84 23.28 -58.74
C TRP A 321 16.12 22.74 -60.14
N VAL A 322 15.79 21.48 -60.44
CA VAL A 322 15.94 20.89 -61.80
C VAL A 322 15.18 21.72 -62.84
N ALA A 323 13.93 22.10 -62.56
CA ALA A 323 13.12 22.94 -63.44
C ALA A 323 13.67 24.37 -63.63
N ASN A 324 14.51 24.86 -62.72
CA ASN A 324 15.21 26.15 -62.84
C ASN A 324 16.58 26.03 -63.52
N ALA A 325 17.23 24.86 -63.43
CA ALA A 325 18.54 24.56 -64.01
C ALA A 325 18.46 24.20 -65.50
N LEU A 326 17.34 23.65 -65.97
CA LEU A 326 17.13 23.30 -67.38
C LEU A 326 16.91 24.55 -68.26
N PRO A 327 17.47 24.60 -69.49
CA PRO A 327 17.23 25.71 -70.42
C PRO A 327 15.75 25.83 -70.80
N LYS A 328 15.16 27.03 -70.64
CA LYS A 328 13.73 27.29 -70.85
C LYS A 328 13.26 27.08 -72.30
N ASP A 329 14.18 27.17 -73.27
CA ASP A 329 13.91 26.94 -74.69
C ASP A 329 14.01 25.45 -75.07
N SER A 330 14.33 24.58 -74.10
CA SER A 330 14.28 23.13 -74.27
C SER A 330 12.92 22.59 -73.79
N ASN A 331 12.21 21.86 -74.66
CA ASN A 331 10.92 21.22 -74.33
C ASN A 331 11.08 19.97 -73.43
N ILE A 332 11.91 20.06 -72.39
CA ILE A 332 12.18 19.01 -71.42
C ILE A 332 11.32 19.29 -70.18
N GLN A 333 10.42 18.38 -69.84
CA GLN A 333 9.61 18.47 -68.62
C GLN A 333 10.01 17.32 -67.67
N VAL A 334 10.39 17.68 -66.45
CA VAL A 334 10.74 16.72 -65.38
C VAL A 334 9.74 16.90 -64.25
N THR A 335 8.88 15.89 -64.04
CA THR A 335 7.78 15.93 -63.06
C THR A 335 7.99 15.01 -61.86
N ASP A 336 8.95 14.09 -61.95
CA ASP A 336 9.20 13.00 -61.01
C ASP A 336 10.71 12.67 -60.98
N PHE A 337 11.10 11.64 -60.19
CA PHE A 337 12.47 11.11 -60.17
C PHE A 337 12.56 9.67 -60.68
N GLY A 338 11.61 9.24 -61.52
CA GLY A 338 11.58 7.91 -62.13
C GLY A 338 11.47 8.03 -63.66
N PRO A 339 10.28 7.82 -64.26
CA PRO A 339 10.07 7.88 -65.71
C PRO A 339 10.62 9.14 -66.40
N SER A 340 10.58 10.32 -65.76
CA SER A 340 11.13 11.58 -66.31
C SER A 340 12.64 11.54 -66.61
N TRP A 341 13.37 10.54 -66.12
CA TRP A 341 14.83 10.43 -66.24
C TRP A 341 15.30 9.23 -67.09
N ARG A 342 14.39 8.28 -67.39
CA ARG A 342 14.70 7.03 -68.11
C ARG A 342 15.40 7.25 -69.45
N ASP A 343 15.05 8.33 -70.14
CA ASP A 343 15.56 8.61 -71.49
C ASP A 343 16.97 9.25 -71.50
N GLY A 344 17.52 9.60 -70.33
CA GLY A 344 18.82 10.24 -70.17
C GLY A 344 18.91 11.71 -70.61
N ILE A 345 17.89 12.29 -71.24
CA ILE A 345 17.92 13.68 -71.74
C ILE A 345 17.97 14.68 -70.59
N ALA A 346 17.27 14.42 -69.47
CA ALA A 346 17.31 15.25 -68.28
C ALA A 346 18.74 15.36 -67.69
N PHE A 347 19.47 14.24 -67.57
CA PHE A 347 20.87 14.25 -67.11
C PHE A 347 21.78 15.01 -68.07
N LEU A 348 21.69 14.72 -69.36
CA LEU A 348 22.51 15.39 -70.39
C LEU A 348 22.30 16.91 -70.42
N ALA A 349 21.06 17.37 -70.24
CA ALA A 349 20.73 18.80 -70.22
C ALA A 349 21.20 19.51 -68.95
N ILE A 350 21.21 18.84 -67.78
CA ILE A 350 21.78 19.40 -66.54
C ILE A 350 23.31 19.54 -66.65
N ILE A 351 23.99 18.56 -67.25
CA ILE A 351 25.46 18.61 -67.44
C ILE A 351 25.86 19.80 -68.33
N ASP A 352 25.17 20.00 -69.46
CA ASP A 352 25.44 21.14 -70.36
C ASP A 352 25.05 22.49 -69.74
N ALA A 353 24.01 22.54 -68.90
CA ALA A 353 23.67 23.74 -68.11
C ALA A 353 24.71 24.09 -67.03
N ILE A 354 25.41 23.09 -66.47
CA ILE A 354 26.51 23.28 -65.52
C ILE A 354 27.78 23.77 -66.23
N LYS A 355 28.11 23.17 -67.37
CA LYS A 355 29.33 23.47 -68.15
C LYS A 355 29.05 23.29 -69.64
N ALA A 356 28.70 24.41 -70.28
CA ALA A 356 28.23 24.44 -71.66
C ALA A 356 29.27 23.96 -72.68
N ASN A 357 28.76 23.35 -73.76
CA ASN A 357 29.50 22.71 -74.86
C ASN A 357 30.15 21.35 -74.50
N LEU A 358 29.79 20.75 -73.36
CA LEU A 358 30.19 19.37 -73.07
C LEU A 358 29.41 18.32 -73.88
N ILE A 359 28.16 18.63 -74.29
CA ILE A 359 27.26 17.62 -74.87
C ILE A 359 26.54 18.17 -76.11
N ASN A 360 26.67 17.44 -77.22
CA ASN A 360 25.85 17.67 -78.41
C ASN A 360 24.45 17.05 -78.25
N LEU A 361 23.54 17.78 -77.59
CA LEU A 361 22.14 17.36 -77.36
C LEU A 361 21.38 17.00 -78.65
N ALA A 362 21.76 17.55 -79.81
CA ALA A 362 21.13 17.23 -81.10
C ALA A 362 21.58 15.87 -81.67
N GLU A 363 22.81 15.45 -81.39
CA GLU A 363 23.30 14.11 -81.73
C GLU A 363 22.78 13.07 -80.73
N MET A 364 22.84 13.36 -79.43
CA MET A 364 22.45 12.42 -78.38
C MET A 364 20.98 11.99 -78.47
N LYS A 365 20.08 12.88 -78.93
CA LYS A 365 18.67 12.56 -79.22
C LYS A 365 18.46 11.46 -80.27
N ARG A 366 19.50 11.03 -81.01
CA ARG A 366 19.45 9.93 -81.99
C ARG A 366 19.96 8.59 -81.44
N LYS A 367 20.47 8.56 -80.20
CA LYS A 367 21.03 7.36 -79.53
C LYS A 367 19.97 6.70 -78.64
N SER A 368 20.16 5.42 -78.27
CA SER A 368 19.24 4.74 -77.35
C SER A 368 19.26 5.37 -75.94
N ASN A 369 18.24 5.10 -75.12
CA ASN A 369 18.18 5.57 -73.72
C ASN A 369 19.43 5.14 -72.95
N ARG A 370 19.74 3.83 -72.93
CA ARG A 370 20.98 3.27 -72.39
C ARG A 370 22.25 4.01 -72.85
N GLN A 371 22.39 4.30 -74.15
CA GLN A 371 23.54 5.04 -74.70
C GLN A 371 23.58 6.53 -74.28
N ARG A 372 22.42 7.15 -74.04
CA ARG A 372 22.32 8.52 -73.50
C ARG A 372 22.69 8.58 -72.02
N LEU A 373 22.20 7.62 -71.24
CA LEU A 373 22.50 7.48 -69.81
C LEU A 373 23.99 7.20 -69.56
N GLU A 374 24.57 6.23 -70.28
CA GLU A 374 25.99 5.85 -70.13
C GLU A 374 26.91 7.06 -70.37
N HIS A 375 26.71 7.76 -71.51
CA HIS A 375 27.44 8.97 -71.84
C HIS A 375 27.16 10.14 -70.87
N ALA A 376 25.98 10.21 -70.25
CA ALA A 376 25.71 11.22 -69.23
C ALA A 376 26.52 10.94 -67.96
N PHE A 377 26.57 9.68 -67.51
CA PHE A 377 27.30 9.30 -66.31
C PHE A 377 28.81 9.39 -66.49
N ASP A 378 29.33 8.98 -67.64
CA ASP A 378 30.76 9.09 -67.98
C ASP A 378 31.23 10.54 -68.04
N VAL A 379 30.46 11.45 -68.66
CA VAL A 379 30.81 12.88 -68.72
C VAL A 379 30.63 13.55 -67.34
N ALA A 380 29.62 13.17 -66.55
CA ALA A 380 29.48 13.67 -65.19
C ALA A 380 30.66 13.27 -64.29
N GLU A 381 31.17 12.04 -64.42
CA GLU A 381 32.33 11.58 -63.65
C GLU A 381 33.64 12.21 -64.13
N THR A 382 33.91 12.20 -65.44
CA THR A 382 35.18 12.68 -66.01
C THR A 382 35.31 14.21 -66.08
N GLU A 383 34.26 14.92 -66.50
CA GLU A 383 34.33 16.37 -66.79
C GLU A 383 33.77 17.26 -65.67
N LEU A 384 32.98 16.71 -64.74
CA LEU A 384 32.45 17.41 -63.56
C LEU A 384 32.96 16.84 -62.23
N GLY A 385 33.54 15.64 -62.19
CA GLY A 385 33.95 14.98 -60.95
C GLY A 385 32.77 14.62 -60.04
N ILE A 386 31.69 14.10 -60.62
CA ILE A 386 30.49 13.59 -59.95
C ILE A 386 30.57 12.06 -59.96
N ALA A 387 30.76 11.44 -58.80
CA ALA A 387 30.96 9.99 -58.70
C ALA A 387 29.77 9.22 -59.28
N ARG A 388 30.04 8.23 -60.16
CA ARG A 388 29.02 7.39 -60.81
C ARG A 388 28.38 6.46 -59.77
N LEU A 389 27.09 6.68 -59.48
CA LEU A 389 26.34 5.88 -58.48
C LEU A 389 25.35 4.90 -59.12
N LEU A 390 24.97 5.16 -60.38
CA LEU A 390 24.00 4.43 -61.20
C LEU A 390 24.70 3.93 -62.46
N ASP A 391 24.29 2.78 -62.98
CA ASP A 391 24.61 2.38 -64.35
C ASP A 391 23.39 2.54 -65.26
N ALA A 392 23.61 2.66 -66.57
CA ALA A 392 22.53 2.91 -67.53
C ALA A 392 21.45 1.81 -67.57
N GLU A 393 21.78 0.59 -67.13
CA GLU A 393 20.83 -0.52 -66.97
C GLU A 393 19.92 -0.40 -65.74
N ASP A 394 20.38 0.24 -64.65
CA ASP A 394 19.57 0.45 -63.45
C ASP A 394 18.50 1.56 -63.65
N VAL A 395 18.59 2.31 -64.76
CA VAL A 395 17.75 3.48 -65.07
C VAL A 395 16.88 3.29 -66.32
N ASP A 396 17.28 2.48 -67.31
CA ASP A 396 16.46 2.24 -68.54
C ASP A 396 15.31 1.21 -68.32
N VAL A 397 14.76 1.16 -67.10
CA VAL A 397 13.68 0.26 -66.65
C VAL A 397 12.33 0.97 -66.59
N ASP A 398 11.23 0.22 -66.53
CA ASP A 398 9.87 0.80 -66.61
C ASP A 398 9.46 1.61 -65.37
N LYS A 399 10.05 1.33 -64.21
CA LYS A 399 9.89 2.09 -62.96
C LYS A 399 11.22 2.23 -62.22
N PRO A 400 12.09 3.18 -62.62
CA PRO A 400 13.37 3.42 -61.94
C PRO A 400 13.17 3.81 -60.48
N ASP A 401 14.09 3.44 -59.59
CA ASP A 401 13.99 3.80 -58.17
C ASP A 401 14.23 5.31 -57.96
N GLU A 402 13.18 6.01 -57.54
CA GLU A 402 13.21 7.45 -57.32
C GLU A 402 14.22 7.87 -56.25
N ARG A 403 14.49 7.03 -55.24
CA ARG A 403 15.49 7.36 -54.21
C ARG A 403 16.91 7.33 -54.77
N SER A 404 17.22 6.33 -55.58
CA SER A 404 18.52 6.18 -56.22
C SER A 404 18.79 7.31 -57.22
N ILE A 405 17.79 7.69 -58.01
CA ILE A 405 17.87 8.86 -58.90
C ILE A 405 17.99 10.17 -58.11
N MET A 406 17.18 10.41 -57.07
CA MET A 406 17.33 11.58 -56.19
C MET A 406 18.73 11.68 -55.58
N THR A 407 19.31 10.55 -55.14
CA THR A 407 20.67 10.47 -54.57
C THR A 407 21.73 10.89 -55.60
N TYR A 408 21.59 10.46 -56.86
CA TYR A 408 22.53 10.83 -57.91
C TYR A 408 22.35 12.28 -58.38
N VAL A 409 21.11 12.73 -58.63
CA VAL A 409 20.78 14.11 -59.03
C VAL A 409 21.23 15.13 -57.99
N ALA A 410 21.12 14.82 -56.70
CA ALA A 410 21.58 15.72 -55.63
C ALA A 410 23.10 15.95 -55.62
N GLN A 411 23.93 15.18 -56.35
CA GLN A 411 25.35 15.49 -56.49
C GLN A 411 25.61 16.70 -57.43
N PHE A 412 24.71 16.96 -58.38
CA PHE A 412 24.87 18.01 -59.37
C PHE A 412 24.68 19.42 -58.77
N LEU A 413 23.95 19.52 -57.64
CA LEU A 413 23.77 20.76 -56.85
C LEU A 413 25.11 21.43 -56.54
N HIS A 414 26.10 20.67 -56.04
CA HIS A 414 27.42 21.18 -55.64
C HIS A 414 28.32 21.63 -56.81
N LYS A 415 27.89 21.43 -58.06
CA LYS A 415 28.68 21.74 -59.26
C LYS A 415 28.07 22.87 -60.10
N TYR A 416 26.82 23.27 -59.79
CA TYR A 416 26.10 24.28 -60.57
C TYR A 416 26.61 25.70 -60.27
N PRO A 417 26.88 26.54 -61.29
CA PRO A 417 27.40 27.89 -61.07
C PRO A 417 26.37 28.83 -60.42
N GLU A 418 26.77 29.51 -59.34
CA GLU A 418 25.88 30.35 -58.54
C GLU A 418 25.41 31.64 -59.26
N PRO A 419 24.19 32.14 -58.96
CA PRO A 419 23.58 33.28 -59.64
C PRO A 419 24.13 34.65 -59.21
N LYS A 420 25.38 34.95 -59.59
CA LYS A 420 25.96 36.30 -59.77
C LYS A 420 25.95 37.30 -58.59
N THR A 421 25.58 36.91 -57.38
CA THR A 421 25.71 37.76 -56.17
C THR A 421 26.97 37.49 -55.33
N THR A 422 27.65 36.36 -55.56
CA THR A 422 28.85 35.92 -54.81
C THR A 422 30.08 35.81 -55.74
N GLY A 423 30.46 36.89 -56.41
CA GLY A 423 31.65 36.90 -57.27
C GLY A 423 32.98 36.87 -56.50
N PRO A 424 34.12 36.53 -57.13
CA PRO A 424 35.45 36.59 -56.51
C PRO A 424 35.75 37.97 -55.89
N ASP A 425 35.30 39.04 -56.53
CA ASP A 425 35.46 40.42 -56.07
C ASP A 425 34.80 40.69 -54.71
N ALA A 426 33.68 40.00 -54.40
CA ALA A 426 33.01 40.10 -53.11
C ALA A 426 33.79 39.38 -51.99
N VAL A 427 34.43 38.25 -52.32
CA VAL A 427 35.34 37.55 -51.40
C VAL A 427 36.59 38.39 -51.15
N ALA A 428 37.16 38.98 -52.20
CA ALA A 428 38.30 39.89 -52.09
C ALA A 428 37.99 41.11 -51.22
N ALA A 429 36.85 41.78 -51.43
CA ALA A 429 36.45 42.94 -50.63
C ALA A 429 36.23 42.61 -49.14
N VAL A 430 35.62 41.47 -48.80
CA VAL A 430 35.47 41.04 -47.40
C VAL A 430 36.82 40.66 -46.76
N GLN A 431 37.72 40.05 -47.55
CA GLN A 431 39.08 39.74 -47.09
C GLN A 431 39.91 41.03 -46.88
N GLU A 432 39.78 42.03 -47.75
CA GLU A 432 40.43 43.34 -47.63
C GLU A 432 39.93 44.12 -46.39
N GLU A 433 38.61 44.14 -46.14
CA GLU A 433 38.05 44.72 -44.92
C GLU A 433 38.55 44.01 -43.65
N TYR A 434 38.63 42.67 -43.67
CA TYR A 434 39.18 41.87 -42.57
C TYR A 434 40.68 42.17 -42.34
N GLU A 435 41.50 42.19 -43.39
CA GLU A 435 42.94 42.44 -43.28
C GLU A 435 43.24 43.88 -42.85
N SER A 436 42.51 44.86 -43.38
CA SER A 436 42.58 46.27 -42.99
C SER A 436 42.27 46.46 -41.50
N LEU A 437 41.15 45.90 -41.02
CA LEU A 437 40.77 45.99 -39.61
C LEU A 437 41.76 45.24 -38.70
N ARG A 438 42.19 44.03 -39.09
CA ARG A 438 43.21 43.24 -38.38
C ARG A 438 44.52 43.99 -38.24
N MET A 439 45.02 44.61 -39.31
CA MET A 439 46.29 45.35 -39.30
C MET A 439 46.20 46.59 -38.41
N TRP A 440 45.13 47.39 -38.54
CA TRP A 440 44.91 48.55 -37.67
C TRP A 440 44.78 48.16 -36.19
N LEU A 441 44.04 47.08 -35.88
CA LEU A 441 43.93 46.56 -34.52
C LEU A 441 45.30 46.16 -33.97
N THR A 442 46.10 45.43 -34.76
CA THR A 442 47.44 44.98 -34.35
C THR A 442 48.37 46.17 -34.07
N GLU A 443 48.39 47.17 -34.95
CA GLU A 443 49.17 48.41 -34.77
C GLU A 443 48.72 49.20 -33.53
N ARG A 444 47.40 49.38 -33.35
CA ARG A 444 46.87 50.23 -32.28
C ARG A 444 46.99 49.56 -30.91
N VAL A 445 46.72 48.25 -30.80
CA VAL A 445 46.97 47.45 -29.59
C VAL A 445 48.45 47.51 -29.20
N THR A 446 49.37 47.22 -30.13
CA THR A 446 50.81 47.21 -29.79
C THR A 446 51.34 48.59 -29.43
N THR A 447 50.86 49.65 -30.08
CA THR A 447 51.21 51.04 -29.74
C THR A 447 50.72 51.43 -28.33
N ILE A 448 49.44 51.22 -28.02
CA ILE A 448 48.87 51.63 -26.72
C ILE A 448 49.37 50.74 -25.59
N GLN A 449 49.54 49.42 -25.79
CA GLN A 449 50.17 48.52 -24.82
C GLN A 449 51.61 48.96 -24.50
N ARG A 450 52.42 49.29 -25.52
CA ARG A 450 53.77 49.82 -25.32
C ARG A 450 53.79 51.14 -24.55
N GLN A 451 52.86 52.06 -24.86
CA GLN A 451 52.73 53.34 -24.14
C GLN A 451 52.29 53.13 -22.68
N TYR A 452 51.39 52.16 -22.43
CA TYR A 452 50.95 51.77 -21.09
C TYR A 452 52.12 51.22 -20.26
N ASP A 453 52.86 50.24 -20.79
CA ASP A 453 53.96 49.58 -20.08
C ASP A 453 55.14 50.52 -19.82
N SER A 454 55.46 51.40 -20.77
CA SER A 454 56.47 52.45 -20.58
C SER A 454 55.96 53.66 -19.78
N ARG A 455 54.68 53.67 -19.37
CA ARG A 455 53.99 54.75 -18.66
C ARG A 455 53.95 56.09 -19.39
N THR A 456 54.10 56.07 -20.73
CA THR A 456 54.14 57.24 -21.62
C THR A 456 52.80 57.59 -22.28
N LEU A 457 51.69 56.99 -21.84
CA LEU A 457 50.34 57.42 -22.23
C LEU A 457 50.10 58.91 -21.91
N SER A 458 49.45 59.62 -22.84
CA SER A 458 49.11 61.04 -22.68
C SER A 458 48.15 61.26 -21.51
N ARG A 459 48.36 62.37 -20.79
CA ARG A 459 47.48 62.83 -19.70
C ARG A 459 46.44 63.86 -20.17
N ASN A 460 46.43 64.20 -21.46
CA ASN A 460 45.35 64.99 -22.05
C ASN A 460 44.16 64.08 -22.37
N TYR A 461 42.99 64.41 -21.81
CA TYR A 461 41.74 63.68 -22.07
C TYR A 461 41.32 63.75 -23.55
N GLU A 462 41.67 64.81 -24.28
CA GLU A 462 41.37 64.89 -25.71
C GLU A 462 42.08 63.82 -26.56
N ASP A 463 43.27 63.37 -26.15
CA ASP A 463 44.00 62.32 -26.88
C ASP A 463 43.30 60.96 -26.74
N TYR A 464 42.74 60.70 -25.55
CA TYR A 464 41.86 59.56 -25.31
C TYR A 464 40.57 59.66 -26.15
N VAL A 465 39.89 60.82 -26.15
CA VAL A 465 38.67 61.04 -26.96
C VAL A 465 38.96 60.89 -28.46
N ARG A 466 40.12 61.36 -28.95
CA ARG A 466 40.57 61.13 -30.33
C ARG A 466 40.75 59.63 -30.61
N ALA A 467 41.42 58.89 -29.73
CA ALA A 467 41.62 57.45 -29.89
C ALA A 467 40.32 56.63 -29.82
N GLU A 468 39.40 56.98 -28.92
CA GLU A 468 38.12 56.28 -28.75
C GLU A 468 37.16 56.52 -29.93
N ASN A 469 37.11 57.75 -30.47
CA ASN A 469 36.42 58.02 -31.73
C ASN A 469 37.01 57.21 -32.90
N ASP A 470 38.33 57.02 -32.93
CA ASP A 470 39.02 56.16 -33.91
C ASP A 470 38.58 54.68 -33.78
N ARG A 471 38.28 54.19 -32.56
CA ARG A 471 37.72 52.85 -32.30
C ARG A 471 36.26 52.76 -32.77
N LEU A 472 35.42 53.68 -32.31
CA LEU A 472 33.98 53.74 -32.63
C LEU A 472 33.73 53.82 -34.15
N ALA A 473 34.55 54.57 -34.89
CA ALA A 473 34.46 54.68 -36.35
C ALA A 473 34.67 53.34 -37.10
N ARG A 474 35.30 52.34 -36.46
CA ARG A 474 35.59 51.02 -37.03
C ARG A 474 34.65 49.91 -36.51
N GLU A 475 33.85 50.20 -35.50
CA GLU A 475 32.84 49.29 -34.94
C GLU A 475 31.79 48.83 -35.99
N PRO A 476 31.34 49.66 -36.95
CA PRO A 476 30.47 49.20 -38.03
C PRO A 476 31.10 48.12 -38.93
N ILE A 477 32.43 48.14 -39.10
CA ILE A 477 33.17 47.13 -39.87
C ILE A 477 33.26 45.83 -39.06
N TYR A 478 33.64 45.93 -37.78
CA TYR A 478 33.61 44.78 -36.87
C TYR A 478 32.23 44.10 -36.85
N ASN A 479 31.15 44.87 -36.66
CA ASN A 479 29.76 44.39 -36.63
C ASN A 479 29.27 43.85 -37.98
N LYS A 480 29.90 44.23 -39.11
CA LYS A 480 29.62 43.67 -40.45
C LYS A 480 30.28 42.29 -40.60
N LEU A 481 31.56 42.20 -40.26
CA LEU A 481 32.32 40.95 -40.32
C LEU A 481 31.77 39.90 -39.33
N GLU A 482 31.38 40.33 -38.13
CA GLU A 482 30.73 39.47 -37.13
C GLU A 482 29.45 38.83 -37.67
N LYS A 483 28.57 39.61 -38.32
CA LYS A 483 27.33 39.09 -38.92
C LYS A 483 27.62 38.06 -40.01
N LEU A 484 28.60 38.34 -40.88
CA LEU A 484 29.03 37.40 -41.93
C LEU A 484 29.53 36.05 -41.35
N MET A 485 30.13 36.06 -40.15
CA MET A 485 30.52 34.83 -39.44
C MET A 485 29.36 34.02 -38.92
N TYR A 486 28.31 34.66 -38.41
CA TYR A 486 27.15 33.95 -37.89
C TYR A 486 26.09 33.58 -38.95
N THR A 487 26.16 34.12 -40.17
CA THR A 487 25.20 33.82 -41.26
C THR A 487 25.54 32.62 -42.14
N GLN A 488 26.63 31.88 -41.89
CA GLN A 488 27.09 30.73 -42.70
C GLN A 488 27.16 30.99 -44.22
N SER A 489 27.45 32.24 -44.62
CA SER A 489 27.67 32.58 -46.03
C SER A 489 28.98 31.99 -46.54
N LEU A 490 28.99 31.54 -47.80
CA LEU A 490 30.17 30.96 -48.49
C LEU A 490 31.41 31.88 -48.48
N VAL A 491 31.22 33.19 -48.30
CA VAL A 491 32.29 34.15 -47.99
C VAL A 491 32.71 34.03 -46.50
N ALA A 492 33.34 32.92 -46.15
CA ALA A 492 33.69 32.58 -44.78
C ALA A 492 35.17 32.86 -44.45
N ILE A 493 35.44 33.96 -43.72
CA ILE A 493 36.67 34.15 -42.96
C ILE A 493 36.85 32.93 -42.02
N ALA A 494 38.06 32.38 -41.93
CA ALA A 494 38.29 31.18 -41.13
C ALA A 494 38.00 31.42 -39.62
N PRO A 495 37.33 30.49 -38.90
CA PRO A 495 37.03 30.64 -37.47
C PRO A 495 38.25 30.77 -36.52
N LYS A 496 39.48 30.58 -37.03
CA LYS A 496 40.71 30.94 -36.31
C LYS A 496 41.04 32.43 -36.50
N SER A 497 40.97 32.92 -37.73
CA SER A 497 41.19 34.31 -38.13
C SER A 497 40.18 35.26 -37.48
N TRP A 498 38.90 34.87 -37.41
CA TRP A 498 37.89 35.65 -36.69
C TRP A 498 38.20 35.76 -35.19
N ARG A 499 38.51 34.63 -34.52
CA ARG A 499 38.90 34.65 -33.09
C ARG A 499 40.09 35.55 -32.81
N GLU A 500 41.09 35.58 -33.68
CA GLU A 500 42.26 36.46 -33.54
C GLU A 500 41.86 37.95 -33.63
N LEU A 501 40.96 38.32 -34.55
CA LEU A 501 40.42 39.68 -34.66
C LEU A 501 39.60 40.05 -33.41
N VAL A 502 38.73 39.16 -32.92
CA VAL A 502 37.96 39.34 -31.68
C VAL A 502 38.89 39.54 -30.47
N THR A 503 39.94 38.73 -30.33
CA THR A 503 40.94 38.90 -29.26
C THR A 503 41.63 40.27 -29.33
N LEU A 504 42.02 40.72 -30.52
CA LEU A 504 42.64 42.04 -30.70
C LEU A 504 41.66 43.20 -30.42
N TRP A 505 40.39 43.05 -30.79
CA TRP A 505 39.34 44.05 -30.51
C TRP A 505 39.09 44.20 -28.99
N ILE A 506 38.91 43.08 -28.28
CA ILE A 506 38.74 43.06 -26.82
C ILE A 506 39.97 43.64 -26.11
N GLU A 507 41.18 43.31 -26.57
CA GLU A 507 42.41 43.85 -26.00
C GLU A 507 42.53 45.38 -26.22
N LEU A 508 42.09 45.90 -27.38
CA LEU A 508 42.06 47.34 -27.61
C LEU A 508 41.10 48.06 -26.65
N GLU A 509 39.90 47.52 -26.45
CA GLU A 509 38.94 48.06 -25.47
C GLU A 509 39.47 48.01 -24.03
N ARG A 510 40.19 46.93 -23.68
CA ARG A 510 40.89 46.81 -22.39
C ARG A 510 41.94 47.90 -22.20
N LEU A 511 42.72 48.19 -23.23
CA LEU A 511 43.74 49.24 -23.20
C LEU A 511 43.14 50.65 -23.14
N HIS A 512 42.07 50.91 -23.90
CA HIS A 512 41.34 52.17 -23.85
C HIS A 512 40.73 52.42 -22.46
N ARG A 513 40.10 51.41 -21.84
CA ARG A 513 39.59 51.52 -20.46
C ARG A 513 40.70 51.77 -19.44
N LYS A 514 41.83 51.05 -19.54
CA LYS A 514 43.00 51.29 -18.69
C LYS A 514 43.55 52.72 -18.79
N TRP A 515 43.56 53.30 -19.99
CA TRP A 515 43.98 54.69 -20.20
C TRP A 515 42.97 55.66 -19.55
N LEU A 516 41.68 55.43 -19.71
CA LEU A 516 40.63 56.22 -19.06
C LEU A 516 40.70 56.15 -17.52
N TRP A 517 40.90 54.96 -16.94
CA TRP A 517 41.13 54.78 -15.49
C TRP A 517 42.36 55.53 -14.99
N LEU A 518 43.45 55.50 -15.76
CA LEU A 518 44.68 56.22 -15.45
C LEU A 518 44.44 57.73 -15.40
N LEU A 519 43.70 58.27 -16.37
CA LEU A 519 43.27 59.67 -16.37
C LEU A 519 42.39 59.97 -15.15
N ASP A 520 41.41 59.12 -14.82
CA ASP A 520 40.43 59.35 -13.75
C ASP A 520 41.07 59.35 -12.35
N SER A 521 42.15 58.61 -12.17
CA SER A 521 42.97 58.67 -10.95
C SER A 521 43.70 60.01 -10.72
N GLU A 522 43.76 60.89 -11.74
CA GLU A 522 44.39 62.22 -11.66
C GLU A 522 43.40 63.37 -11.39
N LEU A 523 42.11 63.07 -11.19
CA LEU A 523 41.09 64.09 -10.88
C LEU A 523 41.23 64.68 -9.47
N PRO A 524 40.72 65.90 -9.20
CA PRO A 524 40.73 66.50 -7.87
C PRO A 524 39.61 65.93 -6.97
N GLY A 525 39.86 65.94 -5.66
CA GLY A 525 38.85 65.69 -4.62
C GLY A 525 38.17 64.32 -4.72
N ASP A 526 36.85 64.29 -4.49
CA ASP A 526 36.05 63.07 -4.53
C ASP A 526 36.02 62.40 -5.91
N PHE A 527 36.20 63.15 -7.00
CA PHE A 527 36.19 62.59 -8.35
C PHE A 527 37.30 61.55 -8.57
N ARG A 528 38.46 61.68 -7.90
CA ARG A 528 39.49 60.63 -7.91
C ARG A 528 39.00 59.34 -7.27
N ILE A 529 38.39 59.44 -6.08
CA ILE A 529 37.93 58.27 -5.30
C ILE A 529 36.83 57.53 -6.07
N ILE A 530 35.96 58.29 -6.74
CA ILE A 530 34.93 57.75 -7.62
C ILE A 530 35.56 57.13 -8.88
N GLY A 531 36.58 57.75 -9.47
CA GLY A 531 37.33 57.21 -10.62
C GLY A 531 38.08 55.91 -10.29
N GLU A 532 38.75 55.83 -9.15
CA GLU A 532 39.43 54.63 -8.63
C GLU A 532 38.42 53.50 -8.35
N TRP A 533 37.26 53.83 -7.77
CA TRP A 533 36.17 52.86 -7.59
C TRP A 533 35.59 52.39 -8.93
N LEU A 534 35.33 53.31 -9.85
CA LEU A 534 34.78 53.06 -11.18
C LEU A 534 35.72 52.17 -12.01
N ALA A 535 37.02 52.39 -11.93
CA ALA A 535 38.03 51.53 -12.54
C ALA A 535 37.96 50.08 -12.03
N LYS A 536 37.82 49.90 -10.71
CA LYS A 536 37.65 48.56 -10.11
C LYS A 536 36.30 47.93 -10.45
N ALA A 537 35.24 48.73 -10.54
CA ALA A 537 33.91 48.28 -10.97
C ALA A 537 33.90 47.82 -12.43
N GLU A 538 34.51 48.59 -13.34
CA GLU A 538 34.64 48.24 -14.75
C GLU A 538 35.57 47.04 -14.94
N TYR A 539 36.66 46.91 -14.17
CA TYR A 539 37.48 45.71 -14.16
C TYR A 539 36.65 44.45 -13.83
N LEU A 540 35.87 44.50 -12.75
CA LEU A 540 34.97 43.41 -12.35
C LEU A 540 33.84 43.14 -13.35
N LEU A 541 33.41 44.11 -14.15
CA LEU A 541 32.27 43.94 -15.09
C LEU A 541 32.66 43.54 -16.51
N TYR A 542 33.93 43.67 -16.88
CA TYR A 542 34.41 43.46 -18.25
C TYR A 542 35.62 42.51 -18.36
N PHE A 543 36.44 42.34 -17.31
CA PHE A 543 37.73 41.62 -17.39
C PHE A 543 37.98 40.58 -16.29
N ASP A 544 37.04 40.38 -15.36
CA ASP A 544 37.09 39.34 -14.33
C ASP A 544 36.49 38.04 -14.90
N GLU A 545 37.35 37.24 -15.53
CA GLU A 545 37.02 36.02 -16.27
C GLU A 545 36.25 35.00 -15.41
N ILE A 546 35.17 34.45 -15.98
CA ILE A 546 34.35 33.40 -15.36
C ILE A 546 34.68 32.08 -16.07
N PRO A 547 35.15 31.02 -15.39
CA PRO A 547 35.47 29.77 -16.04
C PRO A 547 34.23 29.12 -16.67
N THR A 548 34.41 28.48 -17.83
CA THR A 548 33.31 27.92 -18.65
C THR A 548 33.01 26.45 -18.40
N ASN A 549 33.80 25.76 -17.57
CA ASN A 549 33.66 24.33 -17.32
C ASN A 549 32.58 24.07 -16.26
N LEU A 550 31.80 22.99 -16.40
CA LEU A 550 30.69 22.69 -15.50
C LEU A 550 31.09 21.76 -14.33
N ASP A 551 32.25 22.03 -13.75
CA ASP A 551 32.89 21.19 -12.73
C ASP A 551 32.65 21.72 -11.30
N GLU A 552 32.73 20.86 -10.29
CA GLU A 552 32.60 21.23 -8.86
C GLU A 552 33.61 22.31 -8.43
N VAL A 553 34.85 22.23 -8.91
CA VAL A 553 35.89 23.25 -8.67
C VAL A 553 35.49 24.60 -9.29
N THR A 554 34.81 24.59 -10.45
CA THR A 554 34.32 25.80 -11.07
C THR A 554 33.14 26.40 -10.31
N ALA A 555 32.24 25.57 -9.75
CA ALA A 555 31.17 26.06 -8.88
C ALA A 555 31.73 26.88 -7.71
N ALA A 556 32.73 26.34 -6.98
CA ALA A 556 33.37 27.04 -5.87
C ALA A 556 34.06 28.37 -6.28
N ILE A 557 34.69 28.41 -7.46
CA ILE A 557 35.27 29.65 -8.00
C ILE A 557 34.16 30.68 -8.32
N ILE A 558 33.03 30.25 -8.86
CA ILE A 558 31.89 31.14 -9.14
C ILE A 558 31.26 31.64 -7.84
N SER A 559 31.13 30.81 -6.79
CA SER A 559 30.67 31.21 -5.47
C SER A 559 31.54 32.31 -4.87
N GLN A 560 32.87 32.12 -4.87
CA GLN A 560 33.82 33.15 -4.43
C GLN A 560 33.66 34.45 -5.25
N LYS A 561 33.52 34.35 -6.57
CA LYS A 561 33.32 35.50 -7.46
C LYS A 561 31.99 36.22 -7.22
N LEU A 562 30.94 35.49 -6.86
CA LEU A 562 29.63 36.04 -6.47
C LEU A 562 29.68 36.76 -5.12
N GLU A 563 30.47 36.26 -4.16
CA GLU A 563 30.73 36.91 -2.89
C GLU A 563 31.57 38.19 -3.07
N GLU A 564 32.71 38.11 -3.76
CA GLU A 564 33.57 39.26 -4.14
C GLU A 564 32.74 40.36 -4.82
N HIS A 565 31.90 39.98 -5.79
CA HIS A 565 30.98 40.89 -6.47
C HIS A 565 29.94 41.49 -5.51
N SER A 566 29.34 40.67 -4.65
CA SER A 566 28.28 41.12 -3.75
C SER A 566 28.80 42.08 -2.68
N ALA A 567 30.00 41.84 -2.16
CA ALA A 567 30.67 42.71 -1.20
C ALA A 567 31.11 44.04 -1.85
N PHE A 568 31.72 44.00 -3.05
CA PHE A 568 32.21 45.21 -3.71
C PHE A 568 31.08 46.15 -4.18
N PHE A 569 30.03 45.60 -4.80
CA PHE A 569 28.93 46.41 -5.33
C PHE A 569 27.89 46.83 -4.28
N ALA A 570 28.03 46.41 -3.01
CA ALA A 570 27.17 46.89 -1.92
C ALA A 570 27.26 48.41 -1.71
N GLY A 571 28.46 49.00 -1.89
CA GLY A 571 28.69 50.45 -1.78
C GLY A 571 28.42 51.26 -3.06
N LEU A 572 27.82 50.67 -4.10
CA LEU A 572 27.46 51.40 -5.32
C LEU A 572 26.54 52.62 -5.05
N PRO A 573 25.48 52.53 -4.20
CA PRO A 573 24.63 53.68 -3.91
C PRO A 573 25.42 54.86 -3.31
N ASP A 574 26.28 54.57 -2.33
CA ASP A 574 27.12 55.58 -1.66
C ASP A 574 28.03 56.31 -2.66
N VAL A 575 28.53 55.60 -3.68
CA VAL A 575 29.39 56.18 -4.73
C VAL A 575 28.59 57.06 -5.70
N VAL A 576 27.33 56.70 -6.01
CA VAL A 576 26.44 57.54 -6.83
C VAL A 576 26.05 58.82 -6.08
N ASP A 577 25.64 58.70 -4.81
CA ASP A 577 25.34 59.86 -3.96
C ASP A 577 26.56 60.78 -3.78
N ARG A 578 27.75 60.19 -3.63
CA ARG A 578 29.02 60.93 -3.56
C ARG A 578 29.37 61.62 -4.87
N PHE A 579 29.08 61.03 -6.03
CA PHE A 579 29.27 61.68 -7.33
C PHE A 579 28.33 62.86 -7.52
N ASP A 580 27.05 62.70 -7.18
CA ASP A 580 26.08 63.80 -7.26
C ASP A 580 26.35 64.91 -6.22
N ALA A 581 26.96 64.57 -5.08
CA ALA A 581 27.54 65.57 -4.16
C ALA A 581 28.79 66.26 -4.75
N ALA A 582 29.71 65.52 -5.37
CA ALA A 582 30.91 66.06 -5.99
C ALA A 582 30.57 67.02 -7.16
N LEU A 583 29.51 66.75 -7.94
CA LEU A 583 28.98 67.65 -8.97
C LEU A 583 28.50 69.01 -8.42
N ARG A 584 28.29 69.13 -7.10
CA ARG A 584 27.95 70.39 -6.40
C ARG A 584 29.17 71.07 -5.76
N SER A 585 30.36 70.47 -5.85
CA SER A 585 31.63 71.04 -5.36
C SER A 585 32.18 72.08 -6.34
N PRO A 586 32.89 73.13 -5.86
CA PRO A 586 33.67 74.01 -6.74
C PRO A 586 34.69 73.26 -7.61
N ASP A 587 35.18 72.08 -7.21
CA ASP A 587 36.11 71.29 -8.04
C ASP A 587 35.48 70.80 -9.36
N ALA A 588 34.16 70.63 -9.44
CA ALA A 588 33.47 70.26 -10.68
C ALA A 588 33.67 71.32 -11.79
N SER A 589 33.82 72.60 -11.43
CA SER A 589 34.08 73.70 -12.38
C SER A 589 35.47 73.64 -13.03
N ARG A 590 36.37 72.81 -12.50
CA ARG A 590 37.77 72.68 -12.92
C ARG A 590 38.01 71.49 -13.86
N ILE A 591 36.96 70.72 -14.15
CA ILE A 591 36.99 69.50 -14.97
C ILE A 591 36.15 69.75 -16.24
N PRO A 592 36.61 69.38 -17.44
CA PRO A 592 35.81 69.53 -18.66
C PRO A 592 34.46 68.81 -18.56
N GLY A 593 33.37 69.50 -18.92
CA GLY A 593 32.02 68.97 -18.77
C GLY A 593 31.74 67.68 -19.56
N GLU A 594 32.45 67.44 -20.66
CA GLU A 594 32.39 66.16 -21.40
C GLU A 594 32.92 64.98 -20.59
N ARG A 595 33.96 65.21 -19.80
CA ARG A 595 34.56 64.18 -18.94
C ARG A 595 33.69 63.85 -17.73
N LEU A 596 32.99 64.84 -17.18
CA LEU A 596 31.99 64.61 -16.15
C LEU A 596 30.74 63.90 -16.70
N ARG A 597 30.40 64.07 -17.98
CA ARG A 597 29.38 63.27 -18.66
C ARG A 597 29.82 61.81 -18.83
N ASP A 598 31.02 61.57 -19.37
CA ASP A 598 31.59 60.21 -19.50
C ASP A 598 31.58 59.43 -18.17
N MET A 599 32.06 60.04 -17.08
CA MET A 599 32.01 59.40 -15.75
C MET A 599 30.58 59.07 -15.30
N ARG A 600 29.60 59.93 -15.60
CA ARG A 600 28.17 59.69 -15.28
C ARG A 600 27.58 58.57 -16.15
N ASP A 601 27.88 58.55 -17.44
CA ASP A 601 27.38 57.56 -18.39
C ASP A 601 28.00 56.18 -18.13
N ARG A 602 29.24 56.14 -17.65
CA ARG A 602 29.89 54.94 -17.10
C ARG A 602 29.30 54.51 -15.77
N LEU A 603 29.05 55.41 -14.81
CA LEU A 603 28.38 55.09 -13.54
C LEU A 603 26.97 54.52 -13.75
N THR A 604 26.17 55.07 -14.67
CA THR A 604 24.85 54.51 -15.00
C THR A 604 24.96 53.17 -15.73
N THR A 605 25.94 53.00 -16.63
CA THR A 605 26.24 51.71 -17.28
C THR A 605 26.65 50.63 -16.28
N VAL A 606 27.51 50.98 -15.32
CA VAL A 606 27.92 50.09 -14.20
C VAL A 606 26.71 49.74 -13.33
N SER A 607 25.86 50.71 -13.01
CA SER A 607 24.63 50.50 -12.24
C SER A 607 23.66 49.53 -12.92
N ARG A 608 23.59 49.55 -14.26
CA ARG A 608 22.81 48.59 -15.05
C ARG A 608 23.47 47.21 -15.14
N ARG A 609 24.80 47.14 -15.31
CA ARG A 609 25.53 45.87 -15.52
C ARG A 609 25.85 45.10 -14.23
N ALA A 610 25.93 45.76 -13.07
CA ALA A 610 26.15 45.10 -11.77
C ALA A 610 25.06 44.07 -11.40
N PRO A 611 23.74 44.36 -11.44
CA PRO A 611 22.72 43.34 -11.20
C PRO A 611 22.73 42.24 -12.26
N GLN A 612 23.06 42.56 -13.52
CA GLN A 612 23.17 41.59 -14.61
C GLN A 612 24.30 40.59 -14.39
N ARG A 613 25.52 41.05 -14.04
CA ARG A 613 26.63 40.16 -13.70
C ARG A 613 26.32 39.32 -12.44
N LYS A 614 25.70 39.91 -11.41
CA LYS A 614 25.27 39.17 -10.21
C LYS A 614 24.28 38.05 -10.53
N ALA A 615 23.28 38.32 -11.37
CA ALA A 615 22.32 37.30 -11.82
C ALA A 615 22.98 36.21 -12.67
N ARG A 616 23.92 36.58 -13.56
CA ARG A 616 24.71 35.62 -14.35
C ARG A 616 25.57 34.70 -13.48
N LEU A 617 26.24 35.26 -12.47
CA LEU A 617 27.08 34.49 -11.54
C LEU A 617 26.24 33.48 -10.74
N LYS A 618 25.11 33.90 -10.14
CA LYS A 618 24.14 32.99 -9.50
C LYS A 618 23.71 31.85 -10.45
N TYR A 619 23.34 32.19 -11.69
CA TYR A 619 22.87 31.18 -12.64
C TYR A 619 23.96 30.16 -12.98
N LEU A 620 25.20 30.62 -13.21
CA LEU A 620 26.33 29.74 -13.49
C LEU A 620 26.74 28.89 -12.28
N GLU A 621 26.67 29.43 -11.05
CA GLU A 621 26.87 28.68 -9.80
C GLU A 621 25.89 27.51 -9.68
N HIS A 622 24.58 27.79 -9.67
CA HIS A 622 23.55 26.76 -9.60
C HIS A 622 23.63 25.77 -10.78
N LYS A 623 24.01 26.25 -11.98
CA LYS A 623 24.23 25.41 -13.17
C LYS A 623 25.36 24.40 -12.95
N CYS A 624 26.50 24.82 -12.40
CA CYS A 624 27.59 23.91 -12.07
C CYS A 624 27.21 22.96 -10.92
N CYS A 625 26.53 23.45 -9.87
CA CYS A 625 26.09 22.62 -8.74
C CYS A 625 25.16 21.48 -9.17
N ILE A 626 24.14 21.73 -10.01
CA ILE A 626 23.18 20.68 -10.40
C ILE A 626 23.80 19.67 -11.37
N VAL A 627 24.75 20.10 -12.21
CA VAL A 627 25.53 19.19 -13.08
C VAL A 627 26.46 18.32 -12.22
N ALA A 628 27.24 18.91 -11.31
CA ALA A 628 28.13 18.18 -10.42
C ALA A 628 27.37 17.16 -9.54
N PHE A 629 26.21 17.53 -8.99
CA PHE A 629 25.33 16.61 -8.25
C PHE A 629 24.85 15.43 -9.12
N THR A 630 24.49 15.72 -10.38
CA THR A 630 24.04 14.71 -11.33
C THR A 630 25.17 13.74 -11.71
N GLU A 631 26.38 14.24 -11.98
CA GLU A 631 27.54 13.39 -12.27
C GLU A 631 28.03 12.60 -11.04
N LEU A 632 28.00 13.19 -9.84
CA LEU A 632 28.28 12.47 -8.59
C LEU A 632 27.30 11.30 -8.39
N THR A 633 26.01 11.53 -8.65
CA THR A 633 24.98 10.48 -8.55
C THR A 633 25.17 9.40 -9.63
N LYS A 634 25.54 9.76 -10.86
CA LYS A 634 25.92 8.80 -11.92
C LYS A 634 27.15 7.98 -11.55
N ALA A 635 28.17 8.60 -10.95
CA ALA A 635 29.39 7.91 -10.52
C ALA A 635 29.11 6.92 -9.38
N LYS A 636 28.27 7.30 -8.41
CA LYS A 636 27.77 6.41 -7.37
C LYS A 636 26.96 5.24 -7.94
N LEU A 637 25.99 5.53 -8.82
CA LEU A 637 25.20 4.52 -9.52
C LEU A 637 26.10 3.52 -10.26
N ALA A 638 27.09 3.99 -11.02
CA ALA A 638 28.01 3.13 -11.77
C ALA A 638 28.88 2.23 -10.86
N ALA A 639 29.20 2.66 -9.64
CA ALA A 639 29.87 1.82 -8.65
C ALA A 639 28.92 0.73 -8.10
N TRP A 640 27.65 1.06 -7.85
CA TRP A 640 26.65 0.12 -7.35
C TRP A 640 26.12 -0.86 -8.41
N THR A 641 26.12 -0.50 -9.70
CA THR A 641 25.72 -1.40 -10.81
C THR A 641 26.92 -2.04 -11.51
N GLY A 642 28.10 -2.02 -10.89
CA GLY A 642 29.34 -2.56 -11.43
C GLY A 642 29.43 -4.10 -11.36
N LYS A 643 30.63 -4.64 -11.56
CA LYS A 643 30.92 -6.06 -11.31
C LYS A 643 31.21 -6.28 -9.82
N TYR A 644 30.46 -7.17 -9.19
CA TYR A 644 30.47 -7.34 -7.74
C TYR A 644 31.69 -8.13 -7.22
N GLY A 645 32.10 -7.80 -6.00
CA GLY A 645 33.07 -8.55 -5.22
C GLY A 645 32.45 -9.75 -4.48
N ARG A 646 33.16 -10.22 -3.44
CA ARG A 646 32.60 -11.16 -2.46
C ARG A 646 31.52 -10.48 -1.60
N ILE A 647 30.69 -11.28 -0.93
CA ILE A 647 29.52 -10.83 -0.15
C ILE A 647 29.76 -9.56 0.71
N ASP A 648 30.89 -9.47 1.41
CA ASP A 648 31.17 -8.34 2.31
C ASP A 648 31.43 -7.02 1.57
N HIS A 649 31.96 -7.09 0.34
CA HIS A 649 32.06 -5.93 -0.54
C HIS A 649 30.68 -5.49 -1.05
N VAL A 650 29.78 -6.43 -1.37
CA VAL A 650 28.41 -6.10 -1.80
C VAL A 650 27.60 -5.50 -0.65
N ARG A 651 27.79 -6.00 0.57
CA ARG A 651 27.23 -5.40 1.79
C ARG A 651 27.78 -3.98 2.04
N ALA A 652 29.07 -3.74 1.77
CA ALA A 652 29.65 -2.39 1.85
C ALA A 652 29.08 -1.44 0.78
N LEU A 653 28.82 -1.92 -0.45
CA LEU A 653 28.11 -1.15 -1.48
C LEU A 653 26.66 -0.84 -1.08
N LEU A 654 25.98 -1.75 -0.38
CA LEU A 654 24.61 -1.53 0.12
C LEU A 654 24.56 -0.52 1.30
N ASP A 655 25.54 -0.53 2.21
CA ASP A 655 25.63 0.55 3.22
C ASP A 655 26.01 1.89 2.59
N ASP A 656 26.93 1.93 1.61
CA ASP A 656 27.22 3.15 0.83
C ASP A 656 25.97 3.67 0.09
N TYR A 657 25.15 2.77 -0.46
CA TYR A 657 23.84 3.10 -1.01
C TYR A 657 22.90 3.68 0.03
N ASP A 658 22.69 3.04 1.19
CA ASP A 658 21.75 3.53 2.21
C ASP A 658 22.27 4.82 2.90
N ASN A 659 23.59 5.01 3.01
CA ASN A 659 24.21 6.27 3.40
C ASN A 659 23.90 7.39 2.40
N PHE A 660 24.18 7.18 1.11
CA PHE A 660 24.03 8.20 0.10
C PHE A 660 22.55 8.49 -0.23
N VAL A 661 21.74 7.46 -0.46
CA VAL A 661 20.35 7.62 -0.92
C VAL A 661 19.40 7.87 0.24
N THR A 662 19.46 7.04 1.28
CA THR A 662 18.45 7.02 2.36
C THR A 662 18.76 8.03 3.46
N LYS A 663 20.01 8.11 3.95
CA LYS A 663 20.39 9.06 5.01
C LYS A 663 20.52 10.49 4.48
N ASN A 664 21.19 10.70 3.33
CA ASN A 664 21.34 12.04 2.74
C ASN A 664 20.15 12.49 1.86
N LYS A 665 19.13 11.64 1.66
CA LYS A 665 17.85 11.96 1.01
C LYS A 665 17.97 12.63 -0.38
N ILE A 666 18.89 12.19 -1.22
CA ILE A 666 19.27 12.86 -2.49
C ILE A 666 18.13 13.27 -3.41
N PHE A 667 17.00 12.56 -3.41
CA PHE A 667 15.82 12.96 -4.19
C PHE A 667 15.26 14.31 -3.74
N GLN A 668 15.17 14.54 -2.42
CA GLN A 668 14.66 15.81 -1.86
C GLN A 668 15.63 16.96 -2.08
N GLU A 669 16.94 16.71 -1.99
CA GLU A 669 17.96 17.73 -2.20
C GLU A 669 18.15 18.06 -3.70
N PHE A 670 18.00 17.10 -4.61
CA PHE A 670 17.90 17.39 -6.04
C PHE A 670 16.64 18.20 -6.36
N ASP A 671 15.47 17.78 -5.86
CA ASP A 671 14.21 18.46 -6.14
C ASP A 671 14.23 19.91 -5.63
N ARG A 672 14.88 20.17 -4.48
CA ARG A 672 15.23 21.53 -4.00
C ARG A 672 16.13 22.26 -5.00
N ALA A 673 17.30 21.71 -5.30
CA ALA A 673 18.28 22.36 -6.19
C ALA A 673 17.72 22.67 -7.59
N TYR A 674 16.80 21.83 -8.09
CA TYR A 674 16.10 22.01 -9.35
C TYR A 674 15.05 23.14 -9.31
N VAL A 675 14.36 23.34 -8.18
CA VAL A 675 13.51 24.52 -7.96
C VAL A 675 14.36 25.78 -7.87
N ASP A 676 15.46 25.75 -7.11
CA ASP A 676 16.33 26.90 -6.90
C ASP A 676 16.96 27.39 -8.21
N ILE A 677 17.55 26.48 -9.01
CA ILE A 677 18.13 26.85 -10.32
C ILE A 677 17.07 27.38 -11.27
N LYS A 678 15.83 26.87 -11.24
CA LYS A 678 14.75 27.38 -12.08
C LYS A 678 14.38 28.82 -11.68
N GLN A 679 14.25 29.10 -10.38
CA GLN A 679 13.99 30.46 -9.88
C GLN A 679 15.13 31.43 -10.26
N VAL A 680 16.38 31.00 -10.13
CA VAL A 680 17.56 31.80 -10.50
C VAL A 680 17.67 31.99 -12.03
N ALA A 681 17.32 30.99 -12.83
CA ALA A 681 17.27 31.09 -14.29
C ALA A 681 16.19 32.09 -14.75
N ASP A 682 15.02 32.09 -14.13
CA ASP A 682 13.96 33.06 -14.43
C ASP A 682 14.29 34.47 -13.88
N GLU A 683 15.03 34.59 -12.77
CA GLU A 683 15.65 35.85 -12.33
C GLU A 683 16.65 36.38 -13.37
N TYR A 684 17.54 35.53 -13.89
CA TYR A 684 18.55 35.86 -14.89
C TYR A 684 17.92 36.33 -16.21
N LYS A 685 16.95 35.57 -16.76
CA LYS A 685 16.18 35.96 -17.96
C LYS A 685 15.60 37.38 -17.83
N ARG A 686 15.00 37.67 -16.68
CA ARG A 686 14.34 38.95 -16.39
C ARG A 686 15.31 40.12 -16.18
N VAL A 687 16.43 39.91 -15.47
CA VAL A 687 17.37 40.98 -15.12
C VAL A 687 18.31 41.33 -16.28
N CYS A 688 18.65 40.36 -17.13
CA CYS A 688 19.60 40.55 -18.22
C CYS A 688 18.94 40.85 -19.59
N GLU A 689 17.60 40.91 -19.65
CA GLU A 689 16.83 41.09 -20.90
C GLU A 689 17.24 40.09 -21.99
N VAL A 690 17.40 38.82 -21.56
CA VAL A 690 18.02 37.73 -22.33
C VAL A 690 17.31 37.48 -23.65
N ASP A 691 18.07 37.29 -24.72
CA ASP A 691 17.52 37.13 -26.06
C ASP A 691 16.75 35.80 -26.26
N ARG A 692 16.00 35.70 -27.35
CA ARG A 692 15.14 34.54 -27.65
C ARG A 692 15.93 33.27 -28.05
N THR A 693 17.24 33.33 -28.07
CA THR A 693 18.17 32.22 -28.35
C THR A 693 18.72 31.69 -27.03
N GLU A 694 19.40 32.52 -26.24
CA GLU A 694 19.91 32.16 -24.91
C GLU A 694 18.77 31.76 -23.96
N ALA A 695 17.61 32.43 -24.01
CA ALA A 695 16.44 32.03 -23.21
C ALA A 695 15.97 30.60 -23.52
N ARG A 696 16.04 30.16 -24.79
CA ARG A 696 15.71 28.79 -25.19
C ARG A 696 16.80 27.81 -24.77
N GLU A 697 18.07 28.21 -24.79
CA GLU A 697 19.18 27.35 -24.34
C GLU A 697 19.10 27.08 -22.83
N ILE A 698 18.69 28.08 -22.03
CA ILE A 698 18.38 27.91 -20.61
C ILE A 698 17.24 26.91 -20.42
N ASP A 699 16.12 27.06 -21.15
CA ASP A 699 14.97 26.15 -21.03
C ASP A 699 15.28 24.72 -21.52
N LEU A 700 16.09 24.57 -22.57
CA LEU A 700 16.58 23.28 -23.05
C LEU A 700 17.51 22.62 -22.03
N PHE A 701 18.41 23.38 -21.39
CA PHE A 701 19.30 22.89 -20.33
C PHE A 701 18.51 22.41 -19.10
N LEU A 702 17.56 23.22 -18.60
CA LEU A 702 16.70 22.82 -17.47
C LEU A 702 15.92 21.54 -17.79
N LYS A 703 15.41 21.42 -19.02
CA LYS A 703 14.74 20.21 -19.50
C LYS A 703 15.69 19.00 -19.54
N ASP A 704 16.88 19.13 -20.11
CA ASP A 704 17.86 18.04 -20.24
C ASP A 704 18.33 17.52 -18.87
N VAL A 705 18.56 18.42 -17.91
CA VAL A 705 18.83 18.09 -16.51
C VAL A 705 17.69 17.29 -15.88
N ALA A 706 16.42 17.69 -16.10
CA ALA A 706 15.26 16.97 -15.59
C ALA A 706 15.06 15.58 -16.24
N GLU A 707 15.25 15.46 -17.56
CA GLU A 707 15.16 14.17 -18.26
C GLU A 707 16.33 13.23 -17.91
N THR A 708 17.53 13.78 -17.70
CA THR A 708 18.70 13.05 -17.19
C THR A 708 18.47 12.57 -15.76
N TRP A 709 18.03 13.45 -14.85
CA TRP A 709 17.73 13.08 -13.47
C TRP A 709 16.63 12.02 -13.40
N LYS A 710 15.55 12.15 -14.17
CA LYS A 710 14.46 11.15 -14.21
C LYS A 710 14.97 9.75 -14.54
N ARG A 711 15.99 9.63 -15.40
CA ARG A 711 16.65 8.36 -15.73
C ARG A 711 17.50 7.86 -14.56
N VAL A 712 18.48 8.65 -14.12
CA VAL A 712 19.39 8.32 -13.02
C VAL A 712 18.61 7.97 -11.74
N ALA A 713 17.56 8.71 -11.41
CA ALA A 713 16.69 8.46 -10.27
C ALA A 713 15.87 7.17 -10.38
N SER A 714 15.58 6.69 -11.60
CA SER A 714 14.97 5.37 -11.83
C SER A 714 15.99 4.27 -11.58
N ASP A 715 17.18 4.40 -12.17
CA ASP A 715 18.24 3.40 -12.10
C ASP A 715 18.78 3.25 -10.65
N VAL A 716 18.90 4.36 -9.90
CA VAL A 716 19.26 4.35 -8.48
C VAL A 716 18.23 3.57 -7.65
N ARG A 717 16.91 3.73 -7.89
CA ARG A 717 15.89 2.96 -7.15
C ARG A 717 16.02 1.45 -7.39
N CYS A 718 16.41 1.05 -8.60
CA CYS A 718 16.65 -0.35 -8.95
C CYS A 718 17.97 -0.90 -8.38
N ALA A 719 18.98 -0.07 -8.16
CA ALA A 719 20.29 -0.50 -7.67
C ALA A 719 20.20 -1.20 -6.30
N ARG A 720 19.31 -0.75 -5.41
CA ARG A 720 19.06 -1.39 -4.10
C ARG A 720 18.68 -2.86 -4.24
N SER A 721 17.65 -3.15 -5.04
CA SER A 721 17.13 -4.51 -5.18
C SER A 721 18.14 -5.46 -5.86
N VAL A 722 18.99 -4.95 -6.75
CA VAL A 722 20.07 -5.74 -7.35
C VAL A 722 21.16 -6.06 -6.32
N LEU A 723 21.56 -5.11 -5.47
CA LEU A 723 22.51 -5.36 -4.38
C LEU A 723 21.96 -6.38 -3.36
N GLU A 724 20.70 -6.24 -2.96
CA GLU A 724 20.00 -7.17 -2.06
C GLU A 724 19.87 -8.57 -2.68
N GLU A 725 19.56 -8.67 -3.98
CA GLU A 725 19.49 -9.94 -4.70
C GLU A 725 20.86 -10.63 -4.82
N VAL A 726 21.94 -9.87 -5.08
CA VAL A 726 23.31 -10.41 -5.15
C VAL A 726 23.76 -10.93 -3.78
N ILE A 727 23.43 -10.23 -2.68
CA ILE A 727 23.67 -10.70 -1.31
C ILE A 727 22.90 -12.00 -1.05
N ALA A 728 21.61 -12.06 -1.41
CA ALA A 728 20.79 -13.26 -1.21
C ALA A 728 21.30 -14.48 -1.99
N HIS A 729 21.83 -14.30 -3.22
CA HIS A 729 22.49 -15.37 -3.97
C HIS A 729 23.83 -15.79 -3.34
N TRP A 730 24.62 -14.85 -2.81
CA TRP A 730 25.84 -15.15 -2.04
C TRP A 730 25.56 -15.95 -0.76
N GLU A 731 24.49 -15.63 -0.03
CA GLU A 731 24.10 -16.33 1.19
C GLU A 731 23.61 -17.76 0.88
N ARG A 732 22.80 -17.93 -0.17
CA ARG A 732 22.41 -19.26 -0.70
C ARG A 732 23.63 -20.07 -1.12
N TRP A 733 24.55 -19.50 -1.90
CA TRP A 733 25.79 -20.16 -2.33
C TRP A 733 26.68 -20.58 -1.15
N ASN A 734 26.86 -19.70 -0.15
CA ASN A 734 27.69 -19.99 1.01
C ASN A 734 27.08 -21.08 1.91
N SER A 735 25.76 -21.04 2.18
CA SER A 735 25.08 -22.09 2.95
C SER A 735 25.09 -23.41 2.19
N ILE A 736 24.53 -23.43 0.97
CA ILE A 736 24.33 -24.68 0.23
C ILE A 736 25.68 -25.30 -0.13
N SER A 737 26.68 -24.56 -0.60
CA SER A 737 27.97 -25.17 -0.97
C SER A 737 28.70 -25.80 0.23
N ASN A 738 28.55 -25.25 1.44
CA ASN A 738 29.13 -25.83 2.65
C ASN A 738 28.36 -27.08 3.10
N ASP A 739 27.03 -26.98 3.25
CA ASP A 739 26.17 -28.11 3.63
C ASP A 739 26.30 -29.29 2.67
N PHE A 740 26.39 -28.99 1.36
CA PHE A 740 26.50 -29.97 0.30
C PHE A 740 27.88 -30.61 0.22
N THR A 741 28.97 -29.86 0.49
CA THR A 741 30.32 -30.44 0.61
C THR A 741 30.39 -31.41 1.81
N VAL A 742 29.87 -31.01 2.97
CA VAL A 742 29.82 -31.86 4.18
C VAL A 742 28.94 -33.09 3.99
N TRP A 743 27.86 -32.99 3.19
CA TRP A 743 27.07 -34.17 2.80
C TRP A 743 27.81 -35.07 1.80
N LEU A 744 28.50 -34.52 0.79
CA LEU A 744 29.30 -35.30 -0.17
C LEU A 744 30.44 -36.08 0.53
N ASP A 745 31.09 -35.48 1.52
CA ASP A 745 32.11 -36.16 2.34
C ASP A 745 31.54 -37.40 3.04
N LYS A 746 30.31 -37.30 3.56
CA LYS A 746 29.59 -38.42 4.19
C LYS A 746 29.09 -39.44 3.16
N ALA A 747 28.52 -39.00 2.05
CA ALA A 747 28.01 -39.87 0.99
C ALA A 747 29.11 -40.77 0.41
N GLN A 748 30.31 -40.21 0.18
CA GLN A 748 31.47 -40.95 -0.30
C GLN A 748 32.02 -41.98 0.72
N HIS A 749 31.68 -41.84 2.00
CA HIS A 749 31.87 -42.88 3.01
C HIS A 749 30.75 -43.93 2.97
N MET A 750 29.48 -43.51 2.93
CA MET A 750 28.32 -44.42 2.99
C MET A 750 28.25 -45.40 1.81
N LEU A 751 28.74 -45.02 0.62
CA LEU A 751 28.90 -45.92 -0.53
C LEU A 751 29.77 -47.16 -0.24
N ARG A 752 30.54 -47.18 0.86
CA ARG A 752 31.45 -48.27 1.24
C ARG A 752 30.92 -49.20 2.34
N VAL A 753 29.77 -48.88 2.95
CA VAL A 753 29.21 -49.65 4.09
C VAL A 753 28.14 -50.65 3.61
N SER A 754 27.31 -51.21 4.49
CA SER A 754 26.31 -52.25 4.14
C SER A 754 25.20 -51.74 3.22
N GLU A 755 24.47 -52.62 2.53
CA GLU A 755 23.38 -52.19 1.64
C GLU A 755 22.18 -51.60 2.38
N ASP A 756 21.87 -52.09 3.58
CA ASP A 756 20.79 -51.54 4.42
C ASP A 756 21.11 -50.09 4.85
N GLU A 757 22.36 -49.81 5.25
CA GLU A 757 22.81 -48.47 5.60
C GLU A 757 22.85 -47.52 4.39
N ARG A 758 23.10 -48.03 3.17
CA ARG A 758 22.98 -47.25 1.92
C ARG A 758 21.53 -46.90 1.61
N LEU A 759 20.62 -47.87 1.74
CA LEU A 759 19.19 -47.66 1.52
C LEU A 759 18.62 -46.59 2.46
N GLU A 760 19.02 -46.59 3.73
CA GLU A 760 18.58 -45.57 4.69
C GLU A 760 19.25 -44.20 4.45
N PHE A 761 20.55 -44.13 4.15
CA PHE A 761 21.22 -42.86 3.91
C PHE A 761 20.82 -42.17 2.59
N PHE A 762 20.56 -42.94 1.53
CA PHE A 762 20.23 -42.40 0.21
C PHE A 762 18.72 -42.20 -0.05
N GLN A 763 17.85 -42.50 0.92
CA GLN A 763 16.39 -42.28 0.83
C GLN A 763 16.02 -40.82 0.45
N ASP A 764 16.84 -39.84 0.84
CA ASP A 764 16.61 -38.41 0.63
C ASP A 764 17.49 -37.79 -0.49
N LEU A 765 18.08 -38.62 -1.36
CA LEU A 765 18.96 -38.17 -2.45
C LEU A 765 18.28 -37.17 -3.41
N THR A 766 16.95 -37.24 -3.58
CA THR A 766 16.16 -36.27 -4.35
C THR A 766 16.21 -34.85 -3.76
N VAL A 767 16.21 -34.71 -2.43
CA VAL A 767 16.38 -33.41 -1.74
C VAL A 767 17.78 -32.83 -2.01
N TRP A 768 18.79 -33.69 -2.12
CA TRP A 768 20.14 -33.26 -2.50
C TRP A 768 20.22 -32.89 -3.99
N LYS A 769 19.47 -33.55 -4.88
CA LYS A 769 19.33 -33.12 -6.29
C LYS A 769 18.74 -31.72 -6.42
N GLU A 770 17.72 -31.37 -5.64
CA GLU A 770 17.18 -30.00 -5.59
C GLU A 770 18.19 -28.98 -5.05
N LYS A 771 18.96 -29.35 -4.01
CA LYS A 771 20.04 -28.51 -3.49
C LYS A 771 21.15 -28.30 -4.52
N HIS A 772 21.51 -29.30 -5.31
CA HIS A 772 22.48 -29.19 -6.40
C HIS A 772 21.98 -28.23 -7.49
N LEU A 773 20.72 -28.35 -7.91
CA LEU A 773 20.10 -27.43 -8.87
C LEU A 773 20.13 -25.98 -8.36
N ARG A 774 19.68 -25.72 -7.13
CA ARG A 774 19.72 -24.39 -6.49
C ARG A 774 21.13 -23.86 -6.29
N LEU A 775 22.11 -24.74 -6.09
CA LEU A 775 23.52 -24.37 -6.05
C LEU A 775 24.01 -23.92 -7.44
N GLY A 776 23.58 -24.59 -8.50
CA GLY A 776 23.86 -24.21 -9.89
C GLY A 776 23.21 -22.90 -10.31
N GLU A 777 21.97 -22.65 -9.89
CA GLU A 777 21.28 -21.35 -10.07
C GLU A 777 22.08 -20.21 -9.41
N ALA A 778 22.45 -20.39 -8.13
CA ALA A 778 23.25 -19.40 -7.40
C ALA A 778 24.66 -19.22 -8.01
N ALA A 779 25.33 -20.31 -8.42
CA ALA A 779 26.62 -20.26 -9.09
C ALA A 779 26.54 -19.50 -10.43
N GLY A 780 25.51 -19.77 -11.24
CA GLY A 780 25.28 -19.11 -12.52
C GLY A 780 25.00 -17.61 -12.38
N PHE A 781 24.12 -17.24 -11.45
CA PHE A 781 23.81 -15.84 -11.14
C PHE A 781 25.06 -15.07 -10.66
N LEU A 782 25.78 -15.61 -9.67
CA LEU A 782 26.99 -14.97 -9.15
C LEU A 782 28.10 -14.93 -10.22
N ALA A 783 28.26 -15.96 -11.03
CA ALA A 783 29.25 -15.98 -12.10
C ALA A 783 28.92 -15.00 -13.24
N ALA A 784 27.66 -14.60 -13.43
CA ALA A 784 27.26 -13.56 -14.37
C ALA A 784 27.44 -12.14 -13.79
N THR A 785 27.23 -11.96 -12.48
CA THR A 785 27.17 -10.64 -11.83
C THR A 785 28.48 -10.19 -11.17
N CYS A 786 29.29 -11.11 -10.64
CA CYS A 786 30.57 -10.82 -9.98
C CYS A 786 31.72 -10.54 -10.97
N SER A 787 32.87 -10.09 -10.43
CA SER A 787 34.13 -9.90 -11.18
C SER A 787 34.66 -11.20 -11.79
N GLU A 788 35.52 -11.09 -12.80
CA GLU A 788 35.98 -12.25 -13.60
C GLU A 788 36.80 -13.26 -12.79
N ASP A 789 37.62 -12.79 -11.83
CA ASP A 789 38.37 -13.65 -10.91
C ASP A 789 37.44 -14.48 -10.02
N ILE A 790 36.41 -13.83 -9.45
CA ILE A 790 35.46 -14.44 -8.52
C ILE A 790 34.48 -15.36 -9.28
N SER A 791 34.05 -14.94 -10.46
CA SER A 791 33.29 -15.78 -11.41
C SER A 791 34.05 -17.07 -11.72
N SER A 792 35.36 -16.98 -11.92
CA SER A 792 36.23 -18.14 -12.17
C SER A 792 36.42 -19.02 -10.93
N GLU A 793 36.55 -18.43 -9.73
CA GLU A 793 36.60 -19.17 -8.46
C GLU A 793 35.29 -19.94 -8.18
N ILE A 794 34.14 -19.29 -8.35
CA ILE A 794 32.80 -19.89 -8.16
C ILE A 794 32.58 -21.03 -9.15
N LYS A 795 32.85 -20.81 -10.45
CA LYS A 795 32.76 -21.86 -11.49
C LYS A 795 33.62 -23.06 -11.12
N ARG A 796 34.88 -22.85 -10.70
CA ARG A 796 35.79 -23.93 -10.32
C ARG A 796 35.25 -24.74 -9.13
N LYS A 797 34.79 -24.09 -8.05
CA LYS A 797 34.20 -24.78 -6.89
C LYS A 797 32.89 -25.49 -7.26
N TYR A 798 32.07 -24.92 -8.15
CA TYR A 798 30.83 -25.54 -8.60
C TYR A 798 31.08 -26.79 -9.46
N VAL A 799 32.06 -26.75 -10.37
CA VAL A 799 32.49 -27.92 -11.15
C VAL A 799 33.04 -29.01 -10.22
N GLU A 800 33.93 -28.67 -9.28
CA GLU A 800 34.46 -29.63 -8.29
C GLU A 800 33.34 -30.31 -7.48
N ILE A 801 32.35 -29.54 -7.02
CA ILE A 801 31.18 -30.08 -6.31
C ILE A 801 30.31 -30.95 -7.23
N THR A 802 30.15 -30.57 -8.50
CA THR A 802 29.33 -31.30 -9.48
C THR A 802 29.99 -32.62 -9.88
N GLU A 803 31.29 -32.63 -10.17
CA GLU A 803 32.05 -33.87 -10.42
C GLU A 803 32.03 -34.82 -9.21
N ARG A 804 31.96 -34.30 -7.98
CA ARG A 804 31.79 -35.12 -6.77
C ARG A 804 30.36 -35.64 -6.62
N TRP A 805 29.36 -34.84 -6.98
CA TRP A 805 27.94 -35.21 -6.99
C TRP A 805 27.62 -36.28 -8.03
N GLU A 806 28.06 -36.12 -9.27
CA GLU A 806 27.78 -37.07 -10.37
C GLU A 806 28.30 -38.47 -10.05
N ARG A 807 29.55 -38.59 -9.54
CA ARG A 807 30.11 -39.87 -9.07
C ARG A 807 29.32 -40.50 -7.91
N VAL A 808 28.75 -39.70 -7.02
CA VAL A 808 27.88 -40.22 -5.94
C VAL A 808 26.52 -40.61 -6.51
N TRP A 809 25.97 -39.85 -7.46
CA TRP A 809 24.68 -40.09 -8.09
C TRP A 809 24.69 -41.37 -8.93
N GLU A 810 25.72 -41.61 -9.76
CA GLU A 810 25.87 -42.85 -10.54
C GLU A 810 25.80 -44.11 -9.67
N GLU A 811 26.46 -44.10 -8.50
CA GLU A 811 26.41 -45.23 -7.57
C GLU A 811 25.14 -45.28 -6.70
N ALA A 812 24.44 -44.15 -6.52
CA ALA A 812 23.32 -44.02 -5.57
C ALA A 812 21.91 -43.97 -6.21
N GLU A 813 21.76 -43.65 -7.50
CA GLU A 813 20.45 -43.52 -8.16
C GLU A 813 19.62 -44.83 -8.09
N ARG A 814 20.28 -45.99 -8.14
CA ARG A 814 19.65 -47.30 -7.89
C ARG A 814 18.95 -47.39 -6.53
N TYR A 815 19.50 -46.75 -5.50
CA TYR A 815 18.92 -46.71 -4.15
C TYR A 815 17.82 -45.65 -4.03
N VAL A 816 17.60 -44.77 -5.02
CA VAL A 816 16.40 -43.91 -5.08
C VAL A 816 15.15 -44.77 -5.27
N ARG A 817 15.13 -45.66 -6.28
CA ARG A 817 13.98 -46.57 -6.49
C ARG A 817 13.75 -47.51 -5.31
N GLY A 818 14.83 -48.06 -4.75
CA GLY A 818 14.74 -48.87 -3.52
C GLY A 818 14.25 -48.07 -2.30
N GLY A 819 14.69 -46.81 -2.19
CA GLY A 819 14.29 -45.86 -1.16
C GLY A 819 12.85 -45.37 -1.31
N ASP A 820 12.35 -45.16 -2.52
CA ASP A 820 10.96 -44.81 -2.81
C ASP A 820 10.03 -46.01 -2.56
N ALA A 821 10.40 -47.21 -3.01
CA ALA A 821 9.67 -48.45 -2.69
C ALA A 821 9.67 -48.74 -1.16
N LEU A 822 10.73 -48.37 -0.44
CA LEU A 822 10.80 -48.45 1.02
C LEU A 822 10.00 -47.32 1.70
N ARG A 823 10.01 -46.10 1.14
CA ARG A 823 9.26 -44.93 1.61
C ARG A 823 7.77 -45.18 1.46
N HIS A 824 7.27 -45.56 0.28
CA HIS A 824 5.87 -45.94 0.07
C HIS A 824 5.42 -47.06 1.02
N ARG A 825 6.27 -48.06 1.30
CA ARG A 825 5.96 -49.13 2.26
C ARG A 825 5.97 -48.64 3.71
N ARG A 826 6.92 -47.77 4.10
CA ARG A 826 6.96 -47.10 5.41
C ARG A 826 5.75 -46.17 5.60
N GLU A 827 5.35 -45.43 4.58
CA GLU A 827 4.19 -44.52 4.56
C GLU A 827 2.87 -45.27 4.60
N LEU A 828 2.71 -46.33 3.79
CA LEU A 828 1.57 -47.25 3.85
C LEU A 828 1.47 -47.86 5.26
N ALA A 829 2.56 -48.41 5.79
CA ALA A 829 2.56 -49.01 7.12
C ALA A 829 2.39 -48.00 8.26
N ASN A 830 2.81 -46.74 8.11
CA ASN A 830 2.56 -45.65 9.06
C ASN A 830 1.09 -45.23 8.99
N GLY A 831 0.58 -44.90 7.80
CA GLY A 831 -0.79 -44.45 7.58
C GLY A 831 -1.81 -45.49 8.02
N VAL A 832 -1.64 -46.75 7.60
CA VAL A 832 -2.47 -47.87 8.06
C VAL A 832 -2.47 -47.94 9.59
N ARG A 833 -1.32 -47.89 10.28
CA ARG A 833 -1.26 -47.90 11.76
C ARG A 833 -1.91 -46.67 12.41
N THR A 834 -1.73 -45.48 11.86
CA THR A 834 -2.35 -44.26 12.37
C THR A 834 -3.87 -44.33 12.26
N LEU A 835 -4.39 -44.81 11.12
CA LEU A 835 -5.81 -45.00 10.93
C LEU A 835 -6.35 -46.15 11.80
N ASP A 836 -5.60 -47.24 11.97
CA ASP A 836 -5.95 -48.37 12.85
C ASP A 836 -6.07 -47.95 14.32
N SER A 837 -5.08 -47.18 14.79
CA SER A 837 -5.03 -46.63 16.14
C SER A 837 -6.20 -45.66 16.38
N TRP A 838 -6.49 -44.77 15.42
CA TRP A 838 -7.62 -43.85 15.51
C TRP A 838 -8.97 -44.58 15.46
N LEU A 839 -9.15 -45.53 14.53
CA LEU A 839 -10.38 -46.34 14.45
C LEU A 839 -10.60 -47.17 15.72
N THR A 840 -9.54 -47.75 16.28
CA THR A 840 -9.58 -48.46 17.57
C THR A 840 -9.98 -47.51 18.70
N SER A 841 -9.44 -46.29 18.74
CA SER A 841 -9.84 -45.26 19.72
C SER A 841 -11.29 -44.80 19.52
N ALA A 842 -11.75 -44.65 18.28
CA ALA A 842 -13.11 -44.25 17.92
C ALA A 842 -14.14 -45.32 18.27
N GLU A 843 -13.89 -46.59 17.92
CA GLU A 843 -14.76 -47.71 18.31
C GLU A 843 -14.74 -47.92 19.83
N ASN A 844 -13.59 -47.75 20.51
CA ASN A 844 -13.54 -47.75 21.98
C ASN A 844 -14.35 -46.61 22.62
N LEU A 845 -14.34 -45.40 22.05
CA LEU A 845 -15.15 -44.28 22.53
C LEU A 845 -16.65 -44.50 22.28
N LEU A 846 -17.03 -45.03 21.11
CA LEU A 846 -18.42 -45.35 20.76
C LEU A 846 -18.98 -46.51 21.58
N ASN A 847 -18.14 -47.48 21.98
CA ASN A 847 -18.50 -48.58 22.87
C ASN A 847 -18.48 -48.18 24.37
N ARG A 848 -17.78 -47.10 24.74
CA ARG A 848 -17.75 -46.56 26.10
C ARG A 848 -19.09 -45.87 26.43
N GLN A 849 -19.70 -46.25 27.55
CA GLN A 849 -20.82 -45.55 28.14
C GLN A 849 -20.31 -44.51 29.17
N PRO A 850 -20.82 -43.25 29.18
CA PRO A 850 -20.58 -42.29 30.25
C PRO A 850 -21.40 -42.64 31.50
N ARG A 851 -21.18 -41.90 32.60
CA ARG A 851 -21.94 -42.06 33.85
C ARG A 851 -23.19 -41.17 33.87
N ALA A 852 -24.08 -41.41 34.84
CA ALA A 852 -25.36 -40.70 35.00
C ALA A 852 -25.26 -39.27 35.58
N ASN A 853 -24.11 -38.59 35.44
CA ASN A 853 -23.87 -37.25 35.96
C ASN A 853 -23.75 -36.24 34.80
N THR A 854 -23.98 -34.96 35.09
CA THR A 854 -23.93 -33.91 34.08
C THR A 854 -22.50 -33.77 33.49
N ASP A 855 -21.47 -33.92 34.32
CA ASP A 855 -20.07 -33.71 33.93
C ASP A 855 -19.49 -34.81 33.01
N ASP A 856 -19.69 -36.11 33.29
CA ASP A 856 -19.20 -37.18 32.39
C ASP A 856 -20.03 -37.23 31.09
N ILE A 857 -21.32 -36.86 31.12
CA ILE A 857 -22.15 -36.73 29.90
C ILE A 857 -21.63 -35.59 29.02
N GLN A 858 -21.36 -34.40 29.60
CA GLN A 858 -20.80 -33.28 28.86
C GLN A 858 -19.40 -33.62 28.31
N ALA A 859 -18.50 -34.17 29.14
CA ALA A 859 -17.17 -34.57 28.69
C ALA A 859 -17.21 -35.64 27.59
N TYR A 860 -18.21 -36.52 27.57
CA TYR A 860 -18.43 -37.50 26.52
C TYR A 860 -19.01 -36.87 25.24
N ILE A 861 -19.90 -35.88 25.34
CA ILE A 861 -20.35 -35.08 24.20
C ILE A 861 -19.18 -34.32 23.56
N ASP A 862 -18.26 -33.78 24.36
CA ASP A 862 -17.06 -33.10 23.86
C ASP A 862 -16.08 -34.07 23.17
N GLN A 863 -15.88 -35.26 23.73
CA GLN A 863 -15.11 -36.34 23.08
C GLN A 863 -15.76 -36.78 21.75
N LEU A 864 -17.10 -36.88 21.69
CA LEU A 864 -17.82 -37.17 20.43
C LEU A 864 -17.76 -36.01 19.43
N LEU A 865 -17.74 -34.75 19.89
CA LEU A 865 -17.57 -33.57 19.03
C LEU A 865 -16.18 -33.50 18.41
N GLN A 866 -15.14 -33.76 19.22
CA GLN A 866 -13.77 -33.90 18.73
C GLN A 866 -13.71 -35.02 17.68
N LEU A 867 -14.17 -36.23 18.02
CA LEU A 867 -14.19 -37.35 17.07
C LEU A 867 -14.96 -37.01 15.78
N ASN A 868 -16.09 -36.30 15.88
CA ASN A 868 -16.86 -35.87 14.71
C ASN A 868 -16.07 -34.92 13.79
N SER A 869 -15.22 -34.05 14.36
CA SER A 869 -14.35 -33.16 13.58
C SER A 869 -13.17 -33.89 12.93
N GLU A 870 -12.67 -34.96 13.55
CA GLU A 870 -11.54 -35.74 13.05
C GLU A 870 -11.92 -36.65 11.86
N ILE A 871 -13.19 -37.04 11.72
CA ILE A 871 -13.66 -37.95 10.64
C ILE A 871 -13.24 -37.49 9.25
N GLU A 872 -13.36 -36.19 8.91
CA GLU A 872 -13.07 -35.69 7.56
C GLU A 872 -11.56 -35.73 7.25
N GLN A 873 -10.71 -35.43 8.24
CA GLN A 873 -9.27 -35.61 8.15
C GLN A 873 -8.90 -37.09 7.99
N HIS A 874 -9.53 -37.99 8.75
CA HIS A 874 -9.25 -39.42 8.68
C HIS A 874 -9.81 -40.09 7.41
N GLU A 875 -10.86 -39.54 6.78
CA GLU A 875 -11.28 -39.88 5.42
C GLU A 875 -10.24 -39.48 4.37
N GLU A 876 -9.61 -38.30 4.47
CA GLU A 876 -8.53 -37.94 3.53
C GLU A 876 -7.24 -38.73 3.79
N ILE A 877 -6.94 -39.08 5.05
CA ILE A 877 -5.88 -40.05 5.37
C ILE A 877 -6.17 -41.39 4.69
N PHE A 878 -7.38 -41.94 4.81
CA PHE A 878 -7.78 -43.18 4.11
C PHE A 878 -7.64 -43.06 2.59
N LYS A 879 -8.07 -41.94 1.98
CA LYS A 879 -7.88 -41.66 0.55
C LYS A 879 -6.40 -41.61 0.18
N SER A 880 -5.55 -41.02 1.03
CA SER A 880 -4.10 -40.96 0.79
C SER A 880 -3.44 -42.34 0.87
N ILE A 881 -3.73 -43.12 1.91
CA ILE A 881 -3.26 -44.52 2.05
C ILE A 881 -3.70 -45.33 0.83
N SER A 882 -4.93 -45.16 0.35
CA SER A 882 -5.44 -45.83 -0.85
C SER A 882 -4.66 -45.46 -2.12
N ARG A 883 -4.28 -44.18 -2.29
CA ARG A 883 -3.43 -43.73 -3.41
C ARG A 883 -2.00 -44.29 -3.31
N THR A 884 -1.37 -44.21 -2.14
CA THR A 884 -0.02 -44.78 -1.89
C THR A 884 0.00 -46.31 -2.06
N PHE A 885 -1.08 -47.00 -1.70
CA PHE A 885 -1.24 -48.43 -1.97
C PHE A 885 -1.34 -48.71 -3.47
N GLN A 886 -2.17 -47.98 -4.20
CA GLN A 886 -2.31 -48.12 -5.66
C GLN A 886 -0.98 -47.95 -6.41
N THR A 887 -0.12 -47.02 -5.98
CA THR A 887 1.23 -46.87 -6.56
C THR A 887 2.20 -47.96 -6.12
N ALA A 888 2.08 -48.49 -4.90
CA ALA A 888 2.98 -49.51 -4.37
C ALA A 888 2.66 -50.96 -4.81
N ILE A 889 1.43 -51.26 -5.25
CA ILE A 889 0.99 -52.62 -5.62
C ILE A 889 1.94 -53.32 -6.61
N ALA A 890 2.54 -52.60 -7.56
CA ALA A 890 3.44 -53.17 -8.56
C ALA A 890 4.81 -53.61 -8.00
N GLU A 891 5.19 -53.13 -6.81
CA GLU A 891 6.50 -53.33 -6.19
C GLU A 891 6.44 -54.22 -4.92
N MET A 892 5.25 -54.72 -4.56
CA MET A 892 4.99 -55.47 -3.34
C MET A 892 4.78 -56.99 -3.59
N PRO A 893 5.20 -57.88 -2.67
CA PRO A 893 4.83 -59.30 -2.71
C PRO A 893 3.31 -59.49 -2.70
N ARG A 894 2.79 -60.49 -3.42
CA ARG A 894 1.33 -60.76 -3.51
C ARG A 894 0.68 -60.93 -2.13
N ASP A 895 1.36 -61.64 -1.24
CA ASP A 895 0.91 -61.92 0.13
C ASP A 895 0.78 -60.62 0.96
N GLU A 896 1.68 -59.64 0.76
CA GLU A 896 1.58 -58.31 1.37
C GLU A 896 0.46 -57.48 0.74
N VAL A 897 0.24 -57.57 -0.57
CA VAL A 897 -0.87 -56.89 -1.26
C VAL A 897 -2.22 -57.40 -0.76
N GLU A 898 -2.41 -58.72 -0.65
CA GLU A 898 -3.65 -59.31 -0.12
C GLU A 898 -3.89 -58.94 1.36
N THR A 899 -2.82 -58.95 2.17
CA THR A 899 -2.87 -58.52 3.58
C THR A 899 -3.28 -57.05 3.72
N ASN A 900 -2.70 -56.14 2.93
CA ASN A 900 -3.00 -54.70 3.00
C ASN A 900 -4.36 -54.37 2.38
N MET A 901 -4.77 -55.04 1.30
CA MET A 901 -6.12 -54.92 0.74
C MET A 901 -7.20 -55.32 1.77
N THR A 902 -6.97 -56.41 2.50
CA THR A 902 -7.87 -56.89 3.56
C THR A 902 -8.00 -55.86 4.70
N LYS A 903 -6.88 -55.29 5.15
CA LYS A 903 -6.88 -54.23 6.17
C LYS A 903 -7.56 -52.95 5.68
N LEU A 904 -7.28 -52.49 4.46
CA LEU A 904 -7.92 -51.32 3.87
C LEU A 904 -9.44 -51.50 3.77
N LYS A 905 -9.93 -52.70 3.43
CA LYS A 905 -11.36 -53.01 3.46
C LYS A 905 -11.94 -52.88 4.87
N GLN A 906 -11.32 -53.51 5.87
CA GLN A 906 -11.75 -53.45 7.27
C GLN A 906 -11.77 -52.00 7.81
N GLN A 907 -10.73 -51.22 7.52
CA GLN A 907 -10.62 -49.81 7.92
C GLN A 907 -11.68 -48.93 7.24
N LYS A 908 -11.99 -49.18 5.96
CA LYS A 908 -13.09 -48.50 5.25
C LYS A 908 -14.45 -48.80 5.89
N GLU A 909 -14.71 -50.07 6.21
CA GLU A 909 -15.96 -50.48 6.86
C GLU A 909 -16.10 -49.86 8.26
N ALA A 910 -15.02 -49.84 9.05
CA ALA A 910 -14.99 -49.19 10.36
C ALA A 910 -15.21 -47.67 10.28
N LEU A 911 -14.54 -46.99 9.35
CA LEU A 911 -14.68 -45.55 9.14
C LEU A 911 -16.13 -45.15 8.78
N VAL A 912 -16.79 -45.95 7.93
CA VAL A 912 -18.22 -45.78 7.60
C VAL A 912 -19.12 -46.03 8.81
N ARG A 913 -18.84 -47.04 9.66
CA ARG A 913 -19.57 -47.25 10.92
C ARG A 913 -19.43 -46.05 11.87
N VAL A 914 -18.21 -45.55 12.08
CA VAL A 914 -17.94 -44.38 12.93
C VAL A 914 -18.72 -43.16 12.43
N ARG A 915 -18.62 -42.85 11.14
CA ARG A 915 -19.35 -41.75 10.49
C ARG A 915 -20.87 -41.84 10.61
N ALA A 916 -21.45 -43.05 10.55
CA ALA A 916 -22.88 -43.25 10.75
C ALA A 916 -23.31 -43.14 12.23
N THR A 917 -22.46 -43.57 13.17
CA THR A 917 -22.83 -43.72 14.58
C THR A 917 -22.63 -42.44 15.40
N VAL A 918 -21.56 -41.69 15.14
CA VAL A 918 -21.20 -40.49 15.92
C VAL A 918 -22.34 -39.46 15.96
N PRO A 919 -22.98 -39.04 14.84
CA PRO A 919 -24.06 -38.06 14.88
C PRO A 919 -25.29 -38.51 15.68
N VAL A 920 -25.61 -39.82 15.63
CA VAL A 920 -26.75 -40.41 16.35
C VAL A 920 -26.50 -40.40 17.86
N LYS A 921 -25.32 -40.85 18.30
CA LYS A 921 -24.95 -40.82 19.73
C LYS A 921 -24.80 -39.39 20.25
N LEU A 922 -24.26 -38.48 19.45
CA LEU A 922 -24.12 -37.05 19.78
C LEU A 922 -25.49 -36.36 19.96
N HIS A 923 -26.49 -36.68 19.13
CA HIS A 923 -27.87 -36.22 19.34
C HIS A 923 -28.47 -36.81 20.64
N GLN A 924 -28.32 -38.12 20.84
CA GLN A 924 -28.84 -38.84 22.02
C GLN A 924 -28.33 -38.24 23.34
N TYR A 925 -27.01 -38.10 23.50
CA TYR A 925 -26.45 -37.60 24.77
C TYR A 925 -26.73 -36.12 25.01
N ARG A 926 -26.82 -35.28 23.97
CA ARG A 926 -27.29 -33.89 24.13
C ARG A 926 -28.73 -33.82 24.66
N GLN A 927 -29.61 -34.72 24.22
CA GLN A 927 -30.99 -34.78 24.72
C GLN A 927 -31.05 -35.28 26.19
N LEU A 928 -30.13 -36.16 26.59
CA LEU A 928 -30.00 -36.63 27.97
C LEU A 928 -29.43 -35.54 28.89
N LEU A 929 -28.39 -34.81 28.47
CA LEU A 929 -27.78 -33.73 29.24
C LEU A 929 -28.82 -32.70 29.71
N VAL A 930 -29.64 -32.18 28.79
CA VAL A 930 -30.69 -31.18 29.09
C VAL A 930 -31.73 -31.72 30.09
N GLN A 931 -31.97 -33.04 30.12
CA GLN A 931 -32.84 -33.66 31.12
C GLN A 931 -32.15 -33.75 32.49
N HIS A 932 -30.87 -34.13 32.54
CA HIS A 932 -30.08 -34.18 33.76
C HIS A 932 -29.89 -32.78 34.39
N GLU A 933 -29.49 -31.77 33.61
CA GLU A 933 -29.37 -30.37 34.06
C GLU A 933 -30.68 -29.85 34.66
N SER A 934 -31.79 -30.10 33.96
CA SER A 934 -33.13 -29.73 34.44
C SER A 934 -33.48 -30.45 35.75
N LEU A 935 -33.17 -31.74 35.87
CA LEU A 935 -33.40 -32.50 37.09
C LEU A 935 -32.56 -31.95 38.25
N GLU A 936 -31.24 -31.85 38.09
CA GLU A 936 -30.33 -31.34 39.12
C GLU A 936 -30.70 -29.93 39.60
N SER A 937 -31.02 -29.03 38.67
CA SER A 937 -31.47 -27.66 38.99
C SER A 937 -32.74 -27.68 39.86
N GLY A 938 -33.71 -28.53 39.51
CA GLY A 938 -34.93 -28.71 40.31
C GLY A 938 -34.68 -29.35 41.68
N GLN A 939 -33.79 -30.34 41.75
CA GLN A 939 -33.39 -30.98 43.02
C GLN A 939 -32.72 -29.97 43.97
N LYS A 940 -31.80 -29.14 43.45
CA LYS A 940 -31.13 -28.07 44.21
C LYS A 940 -32.12 -27.00 44.68
N GLU A 941 -33.05 -26.56 43.84
CA GLU A 941 -34.07 -25.57 44.23
C GLU A 941 -35.01 -26.11 45.32
N ILE A 942 -35.59 -27.31 45.12
CA ILE A 942 -36.49 -27.95 46.08
C ILE A 942 -35.77 -28.23 47.40
N GLY A 943 -34.55 -28.77 47.36
CA GLY A 943 -33.72 -28.98 48.56
C GLY A 943 -33.52 -27.68 49.34
N SER A 944 -33.10 -26.60 48.67
CA SER A 944 -32.92 -25.28 49.31
C SER A 944 -34.20 -24.68 49.88
N TRP A 945 -35.38 -25.09 49.42
CA TRP A 945 -36.66 -24.71 50.03
C TRP A 945 -36.97 -25.59 51.24
N LEU A 946 -36.74 -26.92 51.16
CA LEU A 946 -36.92 -27.86 52.26
C LEU A 946 -36.00 -27.53 53.44
N ASP A 947 -34.72 -27.21 53.21
CA ASP A 947 -33.78 -26.84 54.28
C ASP A 947 -34.28 -25.63 55.07
N ARG A 948 -34.80 -24.60 54.38
CA ARG A 948 -35.39 -23.40 55.00
C ARG A 948 -36.76 -23.65 55.62
N ALA A 949 -37.53 -24.59 55.06
CA ALA A 949 -38.81 -25.01 55.62
C ALA A 949 -38.62 -25.75 56.95
N GLU A 950 -37.69 -26.71 57.00
CA GLU A 950 -37.28 -27.39 58.22
C GLU A 950 -36.76 -26.41 59.28
N GLU A 951 -35.92 -25.45 58.89
CA GLU A 951 -35.43 -24.43 59.83
C GLU A 951 -36.58 -23.54 60.36
N THR A 952 -37.53 -23.16 59.50
CA THR A 952 -38.73 -22.43 59.93
C THR A 952 -39.54 -23.24 60.96
N LEU A 953 -39.71 -24.54 60.73
CA LEU A 953 -40.42 -25.46 61.63
C LEU A 953 -39.67 -25.77 62.94
N ARG A 954 -38.34 -25.58 62.98
CA ARG A 954 -37.51 -25.73 64.19
C ARG A 954 -37.63 -24.55 65.15
N THR A 955 -38.17 -23.40 64.71
CA THR A 955 -38.29 -22.20 65.55
C THR A 955 -39.39 -22.34 66.62
N THR A 956 -39.09 -23.03 67.72
CA THR A 956 -39.99 -23.22 68.87
C THR A 956 -39.32 -22.75 70.17
N GLY A 957 -40.01 -21.96 70.98
CA GLY A 957 -39.46 -21.50 72.27
C GLY A 957 -40.29 -20.49 73.04
N GLU A 958 -40.96 -19.55 72.36
CA GLU A 958 -41.71 -18.48 73.03
C GLU A 958 -43.21 -18.47 72.65
N THR A 959 -44.06 -18.19 73.64
CA THR A 959 -45.52 -18.31 73.57
C THR A 959 -46.27 -17.00 73.82
N ARG A 960 -45.56 -15.88 74.02
CA ARG A 960 -46.14 -14.54 74.15
C ARG A 960 -46.95 -14.15 72.89
N ARG A 961 -48.16 -13.63 73.11
CA ARG A 961 -49.13 -13.19 72.08
C ARG A 961 -48.48 -12.49 70.88
N GLU A 962 -47.72 -11.43 71.12
CA GLU A 962 -47.10 -10.56 70.10
C GLU A 962 -46.24 -11.37 69.11
N ILE A 963 -45.48 -12.32 69.63
CA ILE A 963 -44.56 -13.16 68.85
C ILE A 963 -45.31 -14.31 68.18
N ILE A 964 -46.39 -14.81 68.78
CA ILE A 964 -47.23 -15.86 68.19
C ILE A 964 -48.06 -15.34 67.00
N GLU A 965 -48.57 -14.11 67.05
CA GLU A 965 -49.23 -13.46 65.90
C GLU A 965 -48.23 -13.26 64.74
N GLU A 966 -47.04 -12.72 65.01
CA GLU A 966 -45.98 -12.56 64.01
C GLU A 966 -45.53 -13.91 63.41
N ARG A 967 -45.27 -14.90 64.27
CA ARG A 967 -44.83 -16.25 63.88
C ARG A 967 -45.88 -17.00 63.06
N TYR A 968 -47.18 -16.79 63.34
CA TYR A 968 -48.26 -17.36 62.53
C TYR A 968 -48.25 -16.80 61.11
N GLU A 969 -48.12 -15.48 60.93
CA GLU A 969 -48.10 -14.89 59.57
C GLU A 969 -46.76 -15.19 58.84
N ILE A 970 -45.63 -15.29 59.54
CA ILE A 970 -44.36 -15.78 58.96
C ILE A 970 -44.52 -17.22 58.44
N HIS A 971 -45.08 -18.12 59.25
CA HIS A 971 -45.33 -19.51 58.84
C HIS A 971 -46.25 -19.57 57.61
N ARG A 972 -47.41 -18.91 57.71
CA ARG A 972 -48.44 -18.83 56.66
C ARG A 972 -47.91 -18.23 55.35
N THR A 973 -47.15 -17.14 55.41
CA THR A 973 -46.57 -16.51 54.20
C THR A 973 -45.46 -17.35 53.58
N PHE A 974 -44.62 -18.03 54.36
CA PHE A 974 -43.60 -18.94 53.84
C PHE A 974 -44.23 -20.18 53.16
N PHE A 975 -45.13 -20.88 53.86
CA PHE A 975 -45.76 -22.11 53.37
C PHE A 975 -46.85 -21.90 52.31
N SER A 976 -47.25 -20.66 52.04
CA SER A 976 -48.07 -20.31 50.86
C SER A 976 -47.48 -20.84 49.53
N ARG A 977 -46.15 -21.02 49.46
CA ARG A 977 -45.42 -21.50 48.27
C ARG A 977 -45.38 -23.03 48.13
N THR A 978 -45.87 -23.81 49.09
CA THR A 978 -45.84 -25.28 49.04
C THR A 978 -46.54 -25.85 47.80
N THR A 979 -47.56 -25.18 47.28
CA THR A 979 -48.27 -25.58 46.04
C THR A 979 -47.38 -25.48 44.80
N TYR A 980 -46.56 -24.44 44.70
CA TYR A 980 -45.56 -24.27 43.63
C TYR A 980 -44.50 -25.37 43.68
N TYR A 981 -43.90 -25.59 44.86
CA TYR A 981 -42.87 -26.62 45.02
C TYR A 981 -43.41 -28.04 44.83
N ARG A 982 -44.68 -28.32 45.15
CA ARG A 982 -45.35 -29.58 44.82
C ARG A 982 -45.42 -29.81 43.31
N SER A 983 -45.90 -28.82 42.55
CA SER A 983 -45.99 -28.92 41.08
C SER A 983 -44.61 -29.03 40.42
N MET A 984 -43.59 -28.33 40.97
CA MET A 984 -42.19 -28.51 40.56
C MET A 984 -41.71 -29.94 40.81
N LEU A 985 -41.95 -30.49 42.02
CA LEU A 985 -41.55 -31.85 42.40
C LEU A 985 -42.22 -32.91 41.51
N GLU A 986 -43.51 -32.78 41.21
CA GLU A 986 -44.24 -33.63 40.27
C GLU A 986 -43.64 -33.58 38.85
N SER A 987 -43.30 -32.37 38.36
CA SER A 987 -42.66 -32.17 37.07
C SER A 987 -41.26 -32.80 37.01
N LYS A 988 -40.44 -32.62 38.05
CA LYS A 988 -39.09 -33.21 38.12
C LYS A 988 -39.14 -34.73 38.33
N ASN A 989 -40.12 -35.27 39.06
CA ASN A 989 -40.42 -36.71 39.12
C ASN A 989 -40.70 -37.28 37.71
N LYS A 990 -41.45 -36.55 36.87
CA LYS A 990 -41.73 -36.96 35.48
C LYS A 990 -40.48 -36.92 34.58
N VAL A 991 -39.60 -35.92 34.73
CA VAL A 991 -38.30 -35.87 34.04
C VAL A 991 -37.41 -37.04 34.48
N PHE A 992 -37.31 -37.29 35.78
CA PHE A 992 -36.58 -38.42 36.35
C PHE A 992 -37.09 -39.78 35.83
N GLN A 993 -38.41 -39.99 35.76
CA GLN A 993 -38.98 -41.20 35.17
C GLN A 993 -38.64 -41.39 33.68
N ASN A 994 -38.44 -40.30 32.92
CA ASN A 994 -38.01 -40.40 31.52
C ASN A 994 -36.52 -40.78 31.44
N ILE A 995 -35.67 -40.15 32.26
CA ILE A 995 -34.23 -40.48 32.38
C ILE A 995 -34.05 -41.96 32.73
N VAL A 996 -34.76 -42.48 33.73
CA VAL A 996 -34.73 -43.90 34.12
C VAL A 996 -35.13 -44.81 32.95
N LYS A 997 -36.21 -44.50 32.21
CA LYS A 997 -36.63 -45.30 31.03
C LYS A 997 -35.58 -45.31 29.92
N SER A 998 -34.90 -44.20 29.65
CA SER A 998 -33.77 -44.18 28.71
C SER A 998 -32.55 -44.96 29.22
N ALA A 999 -32.27 -44.89 30.53
CA ALA A 999 -31.19 -45.66 31.15
C ALA A 999 -31.46 -47.18 31.09
N ASP A 1000 -32.69 -47.62 31.36
CA ASP A 1000 -33.12 -49.02 31.26
C ASP A 1000 -33.05 -49.54 29.81
N THR A 1001 -33.36 -48.70 28.82
CA THR A 1001 -33.42 -49.08 27.41
C THR A 1001 -32.03 -49.32 26.80
N ASP A 1002 -31.06 -48.44 27.07
CA ASP A 1002 -29.67 -48.56 26.57
C ASP A 1002 -28.69 -49.20 27.59
N ARG A 1003 -29.15 -49.53 28.80
CA ARG A 1003 -28.31 -49.85 29.98
C ARG A 1003 -27.23 -48.79 30.27
N SER A 1004 -27.50 -47.54 29.94
CA SER A 1004 -26.48 -46.50 29.71
C SER A 1004 -26.02 -45.74 30.95
N ALA A 1005 -26.69 -45.91 32.10
CA ALA A 1005 -26.47 -45.06 33.26
C ALA A 1005 -26.83 -45.79 34.58
N ASP A 1006 -25.93 -45.75 35.57
CA ASP A 1006 -26.27 -46.10 36.95
C ASP A 1006 -27.00 -44.91 37.61
N VAL A 1007 -28.32 -45.00 37.71
CA VAL A 1007 -29.18 -43.95 38.26
C VAL A 1007 -29.34 -44.07 39.79
N SER A 1008 -28.59 -44.96 40.46
CA SER A 1008 -28.78 -45.32 41.88
C SER A 1008 -28.71 -44.14 42.85
N ASP A 1009 -27.87 -43.13 42.59
CA ASP A 1009 -27.76 -41.96 43.46
C ASP A 1009 -28.88 -40.93 43.22
N GLN A 1010 -29.27 -40.71 41.96
CA GLN A 1010 -30.44 -39.90 41.62
C GLN A 1010 -31.74 -40.56 42.14
N VAL A 1011 -31.82 -41.90 42.18
CA VAL A 1011 -32.90 -42.65 42.86
C VAL A 1011 -32.93 -42.34 44.37
N LYS A 1012 -31.77 -42.28 45.05
CA LYS A 1012 -31.70 -41.92 46.48
C LYS A 1012 -32.11 -40.46 46.70
N ILE A 1013 -31.54 -39.52 45.94
CA ILE A 1013 -31.81 -38.08 46.05
C ILE A 1013 -33.29 -37.78 45.77
N MET A 1014 -33.86 -38.37 44.72
CA MET A 1014 -35.27 -38.14 44.40
C MET A 1014 -36.20 -38.77 45.44
N ARG A 1015 -35.82 -39.90 46.06
CA ARG A 1015 -36.56 -40.47 47.19
C ARG A 1015 -36.52 -39.55 48.42
N ASP A 1016 -35.33 -39.13 48.85
CA ASP A 1016 -35.12 -38.21 49.98
C ASP A 1016 -35.93 -36.93 49.81
N LEU A 1017 -35.86 -36.29 48.63
CA LEU A 1017 -36.64 -35.08 48.35
C LEU A 1017 -38.16 -35.30 48.41
N ASN A 1018 -38.67 -36.44 47.94
CA ASN A 1018 -40.11 -36.74 48.06
C ASN A 1018 -40.51 -37.04 49.52
N GLU A 1019 -39.70 -37.79 50.27
CA GLU A 1019 -39.95 -38.14 51.67
C GLU A 1019 -39.88 -36.90 52.58
N ARG A 1020 -38.84 -36.08 52.44
CA ARG A 1020 -38.69 -34.78 53.12
C ARG A 1020 -39.81 -33.82 52.75
N PHE A 1021 -40.20 -33.71 51.48
CA PHE A 1021 -41.32 -32.85 51.07
C PHE A 1021 -42.66 -33.29 51.66
N ALA A 1022 -42.91 -34.59 51.75
CA ALA A 1022 -44.10 -35.13 52.42
C ALA A 1022 -44.07 -34.85 53.94
N HIS A 1023 -42.92 -35.05 54.59
CA HIS A 1023 -42.74 -34.77 56.02
C HIS A 1023 -42.95 -33.28 56.33
N VAL A 1024 -42.23 -32.38 55.64
CA VAL A 1024 -42.34 -30.92 55.78
C VAL A 1024 -43.76 -30.43 55.49
N SER A 1025 -44.44 -30.95 54.46
CA SER A 1025 -45.84 -30.57 54.17
C SER A 1025 -46.80 -30.97 55.30
N SER A 1026 -46.61 -32.15 55.87
CA SER A 1026 -47.42 -32.63 57.00
C SER A 1026 -47.15 -31.82 58.27
N GLU A 1027 -45.86 -31.59 58.59
CA GLU A 1027 -45.44 -30.86 59.78
C GLU A 1027 -45.84 -29.38 59.74
N ALA A 1028 -45.72 -28.72 58.58
CA ALA A 1028 -46.22 -27.37 58.39
C ALA A 1028 -47.74 -27.28 58.57
N THR A 1029 -48.50 -28.24 58.03
CA THR A 1029 -49.96 -28.28 58.24
C THR A 1029 -50.30 -28.45 59.72
N ARG A 1030 -49.51 -29.25 60.46
CA ARG A 1030 -49.65 -29.45 61.92
C ARG A 1030 -49.29 -28.21 62.72
N GLN A 1031 -48.18 -27.54 62.40
CA GLN A 1031 -47.75 -26.32 63.08
C GLN A 1031 -48.67 -25.12 62.76
N GLU A 1032 -49.19 -24.99 61.54
CA GLU A 1032 -50.17 -23.95 61.21
C GLU A 1032 -51.45 -24.11 62.04
N ALA A 1033 -51.96 -25.34 62.18
CA ALA A 1033 -53.12 -25.63 63.01
C ALA A 1033 -52.86 -25.33 64.51
N ALA A 1034 -51.68 -25.70 65.03
CA ALA A 1034 -51.30 -25.45 66.42
C ALA A 1034 -51.11 -23.95 66.72
N LEU A 1035 -50.43 -23.21 65.83
CA LEU A 1035 -50.26 -21.75 65.94
C LEU A 1035 -51.61 -21.04 65.84
N GLN A 1036 -52.47 -21.44 64.89
CA GLN A 1036 -53.81 -20.86 64.75
C GLN A 1036 -54.69 -21.13 65.98
N HIS A 1037 -54.54 -22.29 66.63
CA HIS A 1037 -55.23 -22.59 67.88
C HIS A 1037 -54.73 -21.69 69.03
N LEU A 1038 -53.41 -21.52 69.16
CA LEU A 1038 -52.80 -20.68 70.18
C LEU A 1038 -53.12 -19.18 70.01
N VAL A 1039 -53.16 -18.65 68.78
CA VAL A 1039 -53.64 -17.29 68.49
C VAL A 1039 -55.07 -17.10 68.98
N ARG A 1040 -55.97 -18.03 68.64
CA ARG A 1040 -57.39 -17.97 69.06
C ARG A 1040 -57.56 -18.03 70.58
N ALA A 1041 -56.77 -18.88 71.26
CA ALA A 1041 -56.80 -18.97 72.72
C ALA A 1041 -56.34 -17.65 73.39
N TRP A 1042 -55.29 -17.01 72.86
CA TRP A 1042 -54.84 -15.70 73.33
C TRP A 1042 -55.89 -14.60 73.11
N ASP A 1043 -56.55 -14.58 71.95
CA ASP A 1043 -57.62 -13.62 71.65
C ASP A 1043 -58.87 -13.83 72.51
N GLU A 1044 -59.30 -15.08 72.72
CA GLU A 1044 -60.43 -15.35 73.63
C GLU A 1044 -60.07 -14.97 75.07
N PHE A 1045 -58.87 -15.32 75.56
CA PHE A 1045 -58.42 -14.95 76.89
C PHE A 1045 -58.41 -13.42 77.11
N GLU A 1046 -57.74 -12.67 76.22
CA GLU A 1046 -57.66 -11.21 76.34
C GLU A 1046 -59.03 -10.53 76.18
N SER A 1047 -59.92 -11.10 75.35
CA SER A 1047 -61.32 -10.65 75.22
C SER A 1047 -62.12 -10.83 76.52
N LYS A 1048 -62.09 -12.02 77.14
CA LYS A 1048 -62.76 -12.27 78.43
C LYS A 1048 -62.16 -11.42 79.56
N LYS A 1049 -60.84 -11.27 79.58
CA LYS A 1049 -60.10 -10.43 80.54
C LYS A 1049 -60.58 -8.99 80.49
N ARG A 1050 -60.66 -8.37 79.29
CA ARG A 1050 -61.13 -6.98 79.12
C ARG A 1050 -62.55 -6.78 79.62
N VAL A 1051 -63.47 -7.74 79.39
CA VAL A 1051 -64.85 -7.65 79.90
C VAL A 1051 -64.87 -7.60 81.44
N VAL A 1052 -64.04 -8.41 82.11
CA VAL A 1052 -63.89 -8.42 83.57
C VAL A 1052 -63.22 -7.14 84.08
N GLU A 1053 -62.19 -6.63 83.39
CA GLU A 1053 -61.50 -5.37 83.70
C GLU A 1053 -62.39 -4.13 83.54
N GLU A 1054 -63.19 -4.05 82.47
CA GLU A 1054 -64.17 -2.98 82.24
C GLU A 1054 -65.26 -2.99 83.31
N TRP A 1055 -65.81 -4.17 83.65
CA TRP A 1055 -66.80 -4.28 84.72
C TRP A 1055 -66.21 -3.87 86.07
N ALA A 1056 -65.03 -4.39 86.43
CA ALA A 1056 -64.38 -4.07 87.71
C ALA A 1056 -64.08 -2.57 87.85
N SER A 1057 -63.61 -1.93 86.77
CA SER A 1057 -63.33 -0.49 86.77
C SER A 1057 -64.61 0.36 86.86
N ARG A 1058 -65.73 -0.09 86.26
CA ARG A 1058 -67.05 0.55 86.45
C ARG A 1058 -67.61 0.32 87.85
N ALA A 1059 -67.44 -0.87 88.41
CA ALA A 1059 -67.83 -1.22 89.78
C ALA A 1059 -67.10 -0.34 90.81
N GLU A 1060 -65.78 -0.14 90.65
CA GLU A 1060 -64.98 0.77 91.48
C GLU A 1060 -65.49 2.21 91.42
N ALA A 1061 -65.79 2.73 90.22
CA ALA A 1061 -66.34 4.08 90.06
C ALA A 1061 -67.70 4.23 90.77
N LEU A 1062 -68.57 3.22 90.70
CA LEU A 1062 -69.88 3.22 91.36
C LEU A 1062 -69.79 3.06 92.89
N LEU A 1063 -68.80 2.30 93.41
CA LEU A 1063 -68.54 2.21 94.86
C LEU A 1063 -67.93 3.51 95.42
N ALA A 1064 -67.18 4.26 94.61
CA ALA A 1064 -66.56 5.52 94.97
C ALA A 1064 -67.54 6.71 95.01
N ASP A 1065 -68.68 6.63 94.32
CA ASP A 1065 -69.71 7.67 94.43
C ASP A 1065 -70.40 7.64 95.80
N ASN A 1066 -70.60 8.84 96.37
CA ASN A 1066 -71.18 9.05 97.69
C ASN A 1066 -72.40 10.00 97.66
N ARG A 1067 -72.82 10.48 96.46
CA ARG A 1067 -73.85 11.51 96.22
C ARG A 1067 -75.09 10.93 95.51
N VAL A 1068 -75.67 9.89 96.08
CA VAL A 1068 -76.79 9.15 95.49
C VAL A 1068 -78.07 9.43 96.28
N ASP A 1069 -78.70 10.56 95.95
CA ASP A 1069 -79.80 11.13 96.75
C ASP A 1069 -81.20 10.79 96.19
N THR A 1070 -81.29 9.96 95.15
CA THR A 1070 -82.54 9.63 94.45
C THR A 1070 -82.76 8.12 94.29
N LYS A 1071 -84.00 7.68 94.47
CA LYS A 1071 -84.40 6.27 94.41
C LYS A 1071 -83.99 5.59 93.10
N GLN A 1072 -84.12 6.28 91.96
CA GLN A 1072 -83.73 5.74 90.64
C GLN A 1072 -82.24 5.43 90.53
N ALA A 1073 -81.37 6.21 91.19
CA ALA A 1073 -79.93 6.00 91.17
C ALA A 1073 -79.51 4.89 92.15
N VAL A 1074 -80.17 4.78 93.32
CA VAL A 1074 -80.00 3.61 94.22
C VAL A 1074 -80.47 2.33 93.51
N ASP A 1075 -81.63 2.35 92.86
CA ASP A 1075 -82.14 1.24 92.03
C ASP A 1075 -81.17 0.90 90.87
N PHE A 1076 -80.46 1.88 90.29
CA PHE A 1076 -79.44 1.65 89.27
C PHE A 1076 -78.19 0.95 89.83
N HIS A 1077 -77.62 1.43 90.94
CA HIS A 1077 -76.50 0.76 91.61
C HIS A 1077 -76.90 -0.67 92.00
N LYS A 1078 -78.10 -0.83 92.59
CA LYS A 1078 -78.65 -2.12 92.98
C LYS A 1078 -78.78 -3.08 91.79
N ARG A 1079 -79.31 -2.63 90.66
CA ARG A 1079 -79.38 -3.42 89.40
C ARG A 1079 -78.00 -3.73 88.81
N PHE A 1080 -77.02 -2.82 88.90
CA PHE A 1080 -75.67 -3.06 88.40
C PHE A 1080 -74.97 -4.17 89.19
N PHE A 1081 -74.98 -4.11 90.53
CA PHE A 1081 -74.35 -5.13 91.37
C PHE A 1081 -75.15 -6.44 91.43
N GLN A 1082 -76.49 -6.41 91.32
CA GLN A 1082 -77.31 -7.62 91.15
C GLN A 1082 -77.19 -8.24 89.73
N GLY A 1083 -76.77 -7.45 88.74
CA GLY A 1083 -76.46 -7.89 87.38
C GLY A 1083 -75.02 -8.37 87.17
N ALA A 1084 -74.25 -8.56 88.24
CA ALA A 1084 -72.89 -9.08 88.19
C ALA A 1084 -72.89 -10.59 87.89
N ASP A 1085 -72.79 -10.96 86.62
CA ASP A 1085 -72.80 -12.37 86.21
C ASP A 1085 -71.46 -13.07 86.50
N GLU A 1086 -71.45 -13.97 87.48
CA GLU A 1086 -70.30 -14.82 87.83
C GLU A 1086 -69.78 -15.66 86.64
N ARG A 1087 -70.60 -15.86 85.60
CA ARG A 1087 -70.17 -16.50 84.35
C ARG A 1087 -69.05 -15.73 83.64
N ALA A 1088 -69.02 -14.40 83.70
CA ALA A 1088 -67.97 -13.61 83.07
C ALA A 1088 -66.58 -13.95 83.64
N VAL A 1089 -66.50 -14.07 84.97
CA VAL A 1089 -65.27 -14.50 85.67
C VAL A 1089 -65.01 -16.00 85.45
N SER A 1090 -66.04 -16.83 85.46
CA SER A 1090 -65.91 -18.27 85.20
C SER A 1090 -65.40 -18.56 83.77
N GLU A 1091 -65.80 -17.76 82.79
CA GLU A 1091 -65.31 -17.83 81.41
C GLU A 1091 -63.88 -17.32 81.27
N LEU A 1092 -63.48 -16.26 81.98
CA LEU A 1092 -62.07 -15.84 82.08
C LEU A 1092 -61.19 -16.93 82.71
N VAL A 1093 -61.69 -17.60 83.75
CA VAL A 1093 -60.99 -18.74 84.38
C VAL A 1093 -60.92 -19.94 83.43
N ARG A 1094 -61.95 -20.19 82.62
CA ARG A 1094 -61.94 -21.24 81.60
C ARG A 1094 -60.92 -20.94 80.50
N SER A 1095 -61.00 -19.79 79.84
CA SER A 1095 -60.07 -19.43 78.77
C SER A 1095 -58.63 -19.28 79.26
N GLY A 1096 -58.44 -18.84 80.52
CA GLY A 1096 -57.13 -18.85 81.18
C GLY A 1096 -56.54 -20.26 81.34
N ARG A 1097 -57.34 -21.26 81.72
CA ARG A 1097 -56.87 -22.67 81.80
C ARG A 1097 -56.57 -23.26 80.44
N GLU A 1098 -57.47 -23.05 79.47
CA GLU A 1098 -57.30 -23.52 78.09
C GLU A 1098 -56.04 -22.90 77.46
N LEU A 1099 -55.74 -21.63 77.75
CA LEU A 1099 -54.49 -20.99 77.33
C LEU A 1099 -53.27 -21.57 78.07
N ILE A 1100 -53.35 -21.82 79.38
CA ILE A 1100 -52.27 -22.43 80.18
C ILE A 1100 -51.83 -23.81 79.64
N GLU A 1101 -52.78 -24.63 79.17
CA GLU A 1101 -52.48 -25.93 78.54
C GLU A 1101 -51.72 -25.81 77.21
N LEU A 1102 -51.81 -24.67 76.52
CA LEU A 1102 -51.20 -24.39 75.22
C LEU A 1102 -49.91 -23.55 75.29
N VAL A 1103 -49.62 -22.96 76.46
CA VAL A 1103 -48.54 -22.00 76.69
C VAL A 1103 -47.36 -22.65 77.44
N ASN A 1104 -46.14 -22.16 77.21
CA ASN A 1104 -44.91 -22.69 77.80
C ASN A 1104 -44.82 -22.41 79.30
N GLU A 1105 -44.10 -23.28 80.03
CA GLU A 1105 -43.88 -23.24 81.49
C GLU A 1105 -43.58 -21.82 82.03
N GLU A 1106 -42.77 -21.03 81.30
CA GLU A 1106 -42.32 -19.69 81.72
C GLU A 1106 -43.40 -18.59 81.65
N ASP A 1107 -44.36 -18.70 80.72
CA ASP A 1107 -45.44 -17.72 80.53
C ASP A 1107 -46.67 -18.02 81.41
N ARG A 1108 -46.90 -19.30 81.79
CA ARG A 1108 -48.05 -19.72 82.61
C ARG A 1108 -48.22 -18.93 83.92
N PRO A 1109 -47.17 -18.63 84.73
CA PRO A 1109 -47.34 -17.90 85.99
C PRO A 1109 -47.94 -16.50 85.80
N ARG A 1110 -47.67 -15.84 84.66
CA ARG A 1110 -48.25 -14.52 84.34
C ARG A 1110 -49.74 -14.61 84.08
N ILE A 1111 -50.18 -15.63 83.35
CA ILE A 1111 -51.61 -15.87 83.06
C ILE A 1111 -52.35 -16.20 84.36
N VAL A 1112 -51.81 -17.13 85.18
CA VAL A 1112 -52.37 -17.48 86.50
C VAL A 1112 -52.51 -16.25 87.38
N HIS A 1113 -51.44 -15.48 87.59
CA HIS A 1113 -51.45 -14.29 88.43
C HIS A 1113 -52.46 -13.24 87.94
N THR A 1114 -52.57 -13.02 86.61
CA THR A 1114 -53.55 -12.08 86.04
C THR A 1114 -54.99 -12.54 86.30
N VAL A 1115 -55.28 -13.83 86.16
CA VAL A 1115 -56.60 -14.40 86.47
C VAL A 1115 -56.91 -14.31 87.97
N GLU A 1116 -55.98 -14.72 88.83
CA GLU A 1116 -56.16 -14.70 90.29
C GLU A 1116 -56.38 -13.27 90.82
N ASP A 1117 -55.66 -12.28 90.29
CA ASP A 1117 -55.81 -10.87 90.66
C ASP A 1117 -57.17 -10.31 90.22
N LEU A 1118 -57.63 -10.61 89.01
CA LEU A 1118 -58.96 -10.19 88.55
C LEU A 1118 -60.09 -10.92 89.30
N GLN A 1119 -59.93 -12.22 89.61
CA GLN A 1119 -60.84 -12.97 90.48
C GLN A 1119 -60.89 -12.42 91.91
N ARG A 1120 -59.76 -11.95 92.44
CA ARG A 1120 -59.66 -11.33 93.77
C ARG A 1120 -60.34 -9.97 93.77
N ARG A 1121 -59.99 -9.10 92.82
CA ARG A 1121 -60.57 -7.76 92.62
C ARG A 1121 -62.09 -7.83 92.44
N TRP A 1122 -62.59 -8.74 91.59
CA TRP A 1122 -64.04 -8.95 91.42
C TRP A 1122 -64.75 -9.31 92.72
N ARG A 1123 -64.22 -10.29 93.49
CA ARG A 1123 -64.80 -10.68 94.79
C ARG A 1123 -64.76 -9.53 95.79
N GLU A 1124 -63.63 -8.85 95.93
CA GLU A 1124 -63.51 -7.68 96.81
C GLU A 1124 -64.52 -6.57 96.48
N LEU A 1125 -64.86 -6.37 95.21
CA LEU A 1125 -65.83 -5.37 94.78
C LEU A 1125 -67.27 -5.83 95.05
N LEU A 1126 -67.56 -7.12 94.95
CA LEU A 1126 -68.84 -7.70 95.39
C LEU A 1126 -68.99 -7.69 96.91
N ASP A 1127 -67.96 -8.03 97.69
CA ASP A 1127 -67.99 -7.96 99.17
C ASP A 1127 -68.25 -6.52 99.67
N LYS A 1128 -67.72 -5.52 98.95
CA LYS A 1128 -67.94 -4.09 99.23
C LYS A 1128 -69.33 -3.59 98.76
N ALA A 1129 -70.06 -4.33 97.91
CA ALA A 1129 -71.33 -3.88 97.34
C ALA A 1129 -72.52 -3.90 98.33
N PRO A 1130 -72.82 -4.98 99.10
CA PRO A 1130 -73.88 -4.96 100.11
C PRO A 1130 -73.77 -3.83 101.15
N PRO A 1131 -72.61 -3.55 101.79
CA PRO A 1131 -72.52 -2.44 102.74
C PRO A 1131 -72.61 -1.07 102.05
N HIS A 1132 -72.15 -0.93 100.80
CA HIS A 1132 -72.37 0.29 100.02
C HIS A 1132 -73.85 0.51 99.72
N LEU A 1133 -74.56 -0.52 99.23
CA LEU A 1133 -75.99 -0.47 98.92
C LEU A 1133 -76.83 -0.21 100.19
N MET A 1134 -76.59 -0.90 101.29
CA MET A 1134 -77.27 -0.63 102.57
C MET A 1134 -77.06 0.80 103.06
N ARG A 1135 -75.85 1.36 102.88
CA ARG A 1135 -75.56 2.76 103.24
C ARG A 1135 -76.29 3.76 102.32
N LEU A 1136 -76.54 3.42 101.06
CA LEU A 1136 -77.35 4.24 100.15
C LEU A 1136 -78.86 4.10 100.42
N GLU A 1137 -79.34 2.91 100.74
CA GLU A 1137 -80.74 2.68 101.14
C GLU A 1137 -81.05 3.39 102.46
N PHE A 1138 -80.18 3.28 103.47
CA PHE A 1138 -80.32 4.02 104.73
C PHE A 1138 -80.32 5.53 104.51
N LYS A 1139 -79.44 6.07 103.66
CA LYS A 1139 -79.44 7.50 103.29
C LYS A 1139 -80.74 7.94 102.60
N LEU A 1140 -81.31 7.08 101.76
CA LEU A 1140 -82.57 7.36 101.07
C LEU A 1140 -83.74 7.38 102.06
N ASP A 1141 -83.80 6.40 102.97
CA ASP A 1141 -84.81 6.35 104.03
C ASP A 1141 -84.63 7.50 105.04
N GLU A 1142 -83.39 7.90 105.36
CA GLU A 1142 -83.07 9.09 106.15
C GLU A 1142 -83.56 10.37 105.45
N ALA A 1143 -83.36 10.51 104.13
CA ALA A 1143 -83.87 11.65 103.37
C ALA A 1143 -85.42 11.67 103.29
N VAL A 1144 -86.06 10.51 103.14
CA VAL A 1144 -87.52 10.38 103.19
C VAL A 1144 -88.07 10.70 104.59
N PHE A 1145 -87.39 10.25 105.66
CA PHE A 1145 -87.77 10.57 107.04
C PHE A 1145 -87.69 12.08 107.32
N HIS A 1146 -86.63 12.77 106.86
CA HIS A 1146 -86.54 14.23 106.92
C HIS A 1146 -87.61 14.94 106.08
N HIS A 1147 -88.12 14.31 105.01
CA HIS A 1147 -89.25 14.84 104.24
C HIS A 1147 -90.57 14.70 105.02
N CYS A 1148 -90.84 13.53 105.62
CA CYS A 1148 -92.01 13.32 106.47
C CYS A 1148 -92.04 14.22 107.70
N ILE A 1149 -90.88 14.52 108.32
CA ILE A 1149 -90.80 15.53 109.39
C ILE A 1149 -91.27 16.90 108.88
N LYS A 1150 -90.81 17.34 107.71
CA LYS A 1150 -91.24 18.62 107.11
C LYS A 1150 -92.72 18.68 106.74
N ASP A 1151 -93.34 17.56 106.40
CA ASP A 1151 -94.78 17.52 106.12
C ASP A 1151 -95.60 17.50 107.43
N ILE A 1152 -95.09 16.88 108.51
CA ILE A 1152 -95.68 17.01 109.85
C ILE A 1152 -95.56 18.47 110.36
N GLU A 1153 -94.43 19.13 110.14
CA GLU A 1153 -94.24 20.56 110.46
C GLU A 1153 -95.25 21.47 109.73
N LYS A 1154 -95.59 21.16 108.47
CA LYS A 1154 -96.65 21.88 107.72
C LYS A 1154 -98.03 21.61 108.29
N GLU A 1155 -98.36 20.37 108.61
CA GLU A 1155 -99.71 20.02 109.06
C GLU A 1155 -100.02 20.63 110.45
N ILE A 1156 -98.99 20.72 111.32
CA ILE A 1156 -99.05 21.48 112.57
C ILE A 1156 -99.35 22.97 112.28
N ALA A 1157 -98.62 23.59 111.33
CA ALA A 1157 -98.86 24.98 110.94
C ALA A 1157 -100.24 25.21 110.27
N TYR A 1158 -100.84 24.18 109.67
CA TYR A 1158 -102.19 24.23 109.11
C TYR A 1158 -103.28 24.19 110.19
N GLU A 1159 -103.13 23.32 111.21
CA GLU A 1159 -103.97 23.33 112.42
C GLU A 1159 -103.87 24.66 113.18
N GLU A 1160 -102.67 25.25 113.31
CA GLU A 1160 -102.49 26.58 113.90
C GLU A 1160 -103.25 27.68 113.12
N GLN A 1161 -103.34 27.58 111.78
CA GLN A 1161 -104.16 28.49 110.98
C GLN A 1161 -105.67 28.28 111.22
N ILE A 1162 -106.13 27.03 111.37
CA ILE A 1162 -107.55 26.73 111.68
C ILE A 1162 -107.93 27.29 113.06
N ILE A 1163 -107.06 27.11 114.07
CA ILE A 1163 -107.25 27.68 115.41
C ILE A 1163 -107.28 29.21 115.36
N THR A 1164 -106.40 29.83 114.58
CA THR A 1164 -106.37 31.29 114.37
C THR A 1164 -107.64 31.80 113.68
N PHE A 1165 -108.15 31.06 112.68
CA PHE A 1165 -109.39 31.42 111.97
C PHE A 1165 -110.62 31.34 112.89
N MET A 1166 -110.72 30.32 113.74
CA MET A 1166 -111.76 30.23 114.77
C MET A 1166 -111.72 31.37 115.80
N PHE A 1167 -110.55 31.97 116.04
CA PHE A 1167 -110.41 33.12 116.94
C PHE A 1167 -110.93 34.43 116.33
N LEU A 1168 -110.80 34.61 115.02
CA LEU A 1168 -111.16 35.85 114.31
C LEU A 1168 -112.68 36.01 114.11
N CYS A 1169 -113.43 34.94 113.86
CA CYS A 1169 -114.88 34.98 113.63
C CYS A 1169 -115.75 35.38 114.85
N LYS A 1170 -115.14 35.82 115.96
CA LYS A 1170 -115.84 36.11 117.23
C LYS A 1170 -115.85 37.59 117.65
N TYR A 1171 -115.29 38.50 116.84
CA TYR A 1171 -115.18 39.93 117.16
C TYR A 1171 -115.50 40.84 115.96
N SER A 1172 -116.78 40.90 115.60
CA SER A 1172 -117.40 41.95 114.74
C SER A 1172 -118.93 41.67 114.64
N ASP A 1173 -119.69 41.77 115.72
CA ASP A 1173 -120.41 43.01 116.08
C ASP A 1173 -119.57 44.17 116.66
N VAL A 1174 -118.90 44.91 115.76
CA VAL A 1174 -118.69 46.38 115.78
C VAL A 1174 -118.68 46.83 114.31
#